data_AF-A0A4J2C0L9-F1
#
_entry.id   AF-A0A4J2C0L9-F1
#
_cell.length_a   1.000
_cell.length_b   1.000
_cell.length_c   1.000
_cell.angle_alpha   90.00
_cell.angle_beta   90.00
_cell.angle_gamma   90.00
#
_symmetry.space_group_name_H-M   'P 1'
#
loop_
_entity.id
_entity.type
_entity.pdbx_description
1 polymer ?
#
loop_
_entity_poly.entity_id
_entity_poly.type
_entity_poly.pdbx_seq_one_letter_code
_entity_poly.pdbx_strand_id
1 'polypeptide(L)'
;MGGQISSLSNRLTSSEQGITTQISNLSNRINSNKQGTDNQISNLKTQVATNKDNAERQMGRISDQVSANKANADSQFANVTNQLVRKVETTDFQRVKETSKLYERILGNTENGIADKVARMALTNQLFQVEVAKNASNGQNLLKGTKDFSGGWKNKGANWKKHAEKYKGVDVLFKNNSWNGVGQEIDAKIGEVYTFSLWMKSDWKNDTVNFYVNRNGSVEKGWGVPSETSVAITSEWKRYSFTFKITVDGFIFPRVERLNQNTNLYIAGLKLEKGSYATPYTEAPEDTDEAIRSVQSQLTGSWAVQNINSAGDIISGINLGANGHNRFVGKLTHITGETLIDRAVIKSAMVDKLKTGNFEAGSVTTTILDAEAVTAEKLKVDDALIRKLTAKDAFIDQLISKRIFSIKVESVISSSTFLEAYQGRIGGFTLGQFDQGGGRWISGVNQFSVGMGNGAGYGVRTAFWANWGNNWNYAGPKAWNVNTDGKMYCRNEVGFYDQVDFSNSSRANFYGNTTFSRSPVFSNGIELGSKDVLGDGWNPKGGRNAVVWWNQVGSGSVKYWMEQKSDRRLKENITDTAVKALDKINRLRMVAFDFIENKKHEEIGLIAQEAETIVPKIVSRDPENPDGYLHIDYTALVPYLIKAIQELNQKIEKMEKTIA
;
A
#
# COMPACT_ATOMS: atom_id res chain seq x y z
N MET A 1 77.28 -29.58 -61.66
CA MET A 1 76.83 -28.71 -60.56
C MET A 1 76.11 -27.45 -61.03
N GLY A 2 76.66 -26.61 -61.94
CA GLY A 2 76.02 -25.35 -62.36
C GLY A 2 74.59 -25.44 -62.92
N GLY A 3 74.28 -26.46 -63.72
CA GLY A 3 72.93 -26.62 -64.32
C GLY A 3 71.82 -27.03 -63.33
N GLN A 4 72.15 -27.82 -62.31
CA GLN A 4 71.19 -28.24 -61.28
C GLN A 4 70.83 -27.08 -60.34
N ILE A 5 71.80 -26.21 -60.02
CA ILE A 5 71.58 -25.00 -59.22
C ILE A 5 70.68 -24.01 -59.97
N SER A 6 70.88 -23.84 -61.28
CA SER A 6 70.01 -23.00 -62.12
C SER A 6 68.56 -23.50 -62.17
N SER A 7 68.34 -24.80 -62.32
CA SER A 7 67.00 -25.41 -62.28
C SER A 7 66.30 -25.22 -60.93
N LEU A 8 67.02 -25.43 -59.82
CA LEU A 8 66.49 -25.19 -58.47
C LEU A 8 66.15 -23.70 -58.26
N SER A 9 67.02 -22.80 -58.72
CA SER A 9 66.78 -21.36 -58.65
C SER A 9 65.51 -20.97 -59.39
N ASN A 10 65.30 -21.46 -60.62
CA ASN A 10 64.11 -21.16 -61.41
C ASN A 10 62.81 -21.70 -60.77
N ARG A 11 62.87 -22.90 -60.17
CA ARG A 11 61.75 -23.49 -59.42
C ARG A 11 61.44 -22.69 -58.15
N LEU A 12 62.46 -22.23 -57.44
CA LEU A 12 62.31 -21.37 -56.27
C LEU A 12 61.66 -20.04 -56.65
N THR A 13 62.16 -19.37 -57.69
CA THR A 13 61.57 -18.11 -58.19
C THR A 13 60.11 -18.28 -58.64
N SER A 14 59.77 -19.39 -59.29
CA SER A 14 58.39 -19.70 -59.67
C SER A 14 57.49 -19.97 -58.45
N SER A 15 58.02 -20.65 -57.42
CA SER A 15 57.32 -20.85 -56.15
C SER A 15 57.11 -19.53 -55.40
N GLU A 16 58.11 -18.65 -55.37
CA GLU A 16 58.02 -17.32 -54.78
C GLU A 16 56.99 -16.45 -55.49
N GLN A 17 56.95 -16.48 -56.83
CA GLN A 17 55.92 -15.78 -57.60
C GLN A 17 54.51 -16.33 -57.34
N GLY A 18 54.37 -17.65 -57.21
CA GLY A 18 53.11 -18.31 -56.86
C GLY A 18 52.60 -17.90 -55.47
N ILE A 19 53.48 -17.92 -54.46
CA ILE A 19 53.18 -17.49 -53.09
C ILE A 19 52.83 -15.99 -53.07
N THR A 20 53.60 -15.16 -53.78
CA THR A 20 53.33 -13.72 -53.88
C THR A 20 51.96 -13.43 -54.49
N THR A 21 51.56 -14.19 -55.51
CA THR A 21 50.23 -14.09 -56.12
C THR A 21 49.12 -14.51 -55.16
N GLN A 22 49.32 -15.59 -54.39
CA GLN A 22 48.36 -16.03 -53.37
C GLN A 22 48.21 -15.01 -52.25
N ILE A 23 49.31 -14.41 -51.77
CA ILE A 23 49.31 -13.35 -50.76
C ILE A 23 48.57 -12.12 -51.27
N SER A 24 48.79 -11.74 -52.53
CA SER A 24 48.07 -10.63 -53.18
C SER A 24 46.57 -10.91 -53.26
N ASN A 25 46.16 -12.11 -53.65
CA ASN A 25 44.75 -12.52 -53.70
C ASN A 25 44.10 -12.54 -52.30
N LEU A 26 44.81 -13.03 -51.28
CA LEU A 26 44.33 -12.97 -49.89
C LEU A 26 44.19 -11.53 -49.42
N SER A 27 45.18 -10.67 -49.69
CA SER A 27 45.15 -9.26 -49.32
C SER A 27 43.95 -8.55 -49.94
N ASN A 28 43.68 -8.81 -51.23
CA ASN A 28 42.51 -8.26 -51.92
C ASN A 28 41.20 -8.73 -51.28
N ARG A 29 41.07 -10.03 -50.95
CA ARG A 29 39.88 -10.56 -50.25
C ARG A 29 39.70 -9.97 -48.85
N ILE A 30 40.78 -9.81 -48.09
CA ILE A 30 40.75 -9.17 -46.76
C ILE A 30 40.28 -7.73 -46.89
N ASN A 31 40.80 -6.98 -47.86
CA ASN A 31 40.41 -5.59 -48.09
C ASN A 31 38.94 -5.47 -48.51
N SER A 32 38.45 -6.34 -49.40
CA SER A 32 37.03 -6.37 -49.79
C SER A 32 36.12 -6.73 -48.61
N ASN A 33 36.49 -7.72 -47.80
CA ASN A 33 35.73 -8.09 -46.60
C ASN A 33 35.71 -6.96 -45.58
N LYS A 34 36.86 -6.33 -45.33
CA LYS A 34 36.98 -5.16 -44.45
C LYS A 34 36.07 -4.04 -44.92
N GLN A 35 36.08 -3.71 -46.21
CA GLN A 35 35.22 -2.68 -46.78
C GLN A 35 33.73 -3.04 -46.64
N GLY A 36 33.37 -4.31 -46.84
CA GLY A 36 32.01 -4.80 -46.61
C GLY A 36 31.55 -4.65 -45.16
N THR A 37 32.39 -5.03 -44.20
CA THR A 37 32.11 -4.86 -42.77
C THR A 37 32.05 -3.38 -42.37
N ASP A 38 32.97 -2.55 -42.86
CA ASP A 38 32.98 -1.11 -42.58
C ASP A 38 31.68 -0.43 -43.10
N ASN A 39 31.19 -0.84 -44.28
CA ASN A 39 29.90 -0.39 -44.81
C ASN A 39 28.71 -0.84 -43.94
N GLN A 40 28.69 -2.09 -43.49
CA GLN A 40 27.64 -2.59 -42.58
C GLN A 40 27.62 -1.84 -41.25
N ILE A 41 28.79 -1.60 -40.66
CA ILE A 41 28.94 -0.82 -39.42
C ILE A 41 28.45 0.61 -39.64
N SER A 42 28.79 1.24 -40.77
CA SER A 42 28.33 2.58 -41.11
C SER A 42 26.80 2.65 -41.19
N ASN A 43 26.17 1.68 -41.88
CA ASN A 43 24.72 1.60 -41.98
C ASN A 43 24.05 1.40 -40.62
N LEU A 44 24.60 0.52 -39.78
CA LEU A 44 24.09 0.30 -38.42
C LEU A 44 24.21 1.57 -37.56
N LYS A 45 25.32 2.31 -37.64
CA LYS A 45 25.48 3.59 -36.94
C LYS A 45 24.40 4.59 -37.34
N THR A 46 24.13 4.73 -38.63
CA THR A 46 23.08 5.61 -39.15
C THR A 46 21.68 5.18 -38.66
N GLN A 47 21.39 3.88 -38.65
CA GLN A 47 20.11 3.36 -38.17
C GLN A 47 19.93 3.61 -36.67
N VAL A 48 20.97 3.40 -35.87
CA VAL A 48 20.95 3.64 -34.42
C VAL A 48 20.76 5.13 -34.13
N ALA A 49 21.45 6.02 -34.85
CA ALA A 49 21.25 7.47 -34.72
C ALA A 49 19.81 7.87 -35.07
N THR A 50 19.25 7.35 -36.16
CA THR A 50 17.87 7.62 -36.57
C THR A 50 16.86 7.13 -35.53
N ASN A 51 17.07 5.93 -34.98
CA ASN A 51 16.21 5.38 -33.93
C ASN A 51 16.28 6.21 -32.64
N LYS A 52 17.47 6.69 -32.27
CA LYS A 52 17.67 7.60 -31.14
C LYS A 52 16.88 8.90 -31.34
N ASP A 53 17.02 9.54 -32.49
CA ASP A 53 16.31 10.80 -32.79
C ASP A 53 14.79 10.62 -32.80
N ASN A 54 14.30 9.47 -33.28
CA ASN A 54 12.87 9.14 -33.24
C ASN A 54 12.38 8.96 -31.79
N ALA A 55 13.15 8.27 -30.94
CA ALA A 55 12.82 8.07 -29.54
C ALA A 55 12.84 9.40 -28.76
N GLU A 56 13.82 10.26 -29.00
CA GLU A 56 13.90 11.60 -28.40
C GLU A 56 12.70 12.47 -28.80
N ARG A 57 12.30 12.45 -30.09
CA ARG A 57 11.09 13.15 -30.56
C ARG A 57 9.82 12.59 -29.92
N GLN A 58 9.69 11.28 -29.76
CA GLN A 58 8.53 10.67 -29.11
C GLN A 58 8.46 11.04 -27.63
N MET A 59 9.60 11.01 -26.92
CA MET A 59 9.71 11.45 -25.54
C MET A 59 9.33 12.92 -25.36
N GLY A 60 9.77 13.80 -26.28
CA GLY A 60 9.37 15.20 -26.30
C GLY A 60 7.84 15.38 -26.38
N ARG A 61 7.18 14.71 -27.34
CA ARG A 61 5.71 14.77 -27.47
C ARG A 61 4.98 14.25 -26.23
N ILE A 62 5.48 13.18 -25.61
CA ILE A 62 4.90 12.63 -24.37
C ILE A 62 5.03 13.67 -23.24
N SER A 63 6.20 14.31 -23.10
CA SER A 63 6.44 15.36 -22.12
C SER A 63 5.49 16.56 -22.30
N ASP A 64 5.27 16.98 -23.54
CA ASP A 64 4.34 18.07 -23.86
C ASP A 64 2.90 17.69 -23.49
N GLN A 65 2.48 16.47 -23.82
CA GLN A 65 1.13 15.98 -23.49
C GLN A 65 0.90 15.87 -21.98
N VAL A 66 1.90 15.38 -21.23
CA VAL A 66 1.84 15.30 -19.76
C VAL A 66 1.71 16.70 -19.15
N SER A 67 2.47 17.66 -19.67
CA SER A 67 2.41 19.05 -19.22
C SER A 67 1.04 19.69 -19.50
N ALA A 68 0.48 19.47 -20.68
CA ALA A 68 -0.87 19.93 -21.03
C ALA A 68 -1.95 19.29 -20.15
N ASN A 69 -1.87 17.98 -19.90
CA ASN A 69 -2.80 17.28 -19.03
C ASN A 69 -2.72 17.81 -17.59
N LYS A 70 -1.51 18.09 -17.08
CA LYS A 70 -1.32 18.69 -15.77
C LYS A 70 -1.99 20.07 -15.69
N ALA A 71 -1.76 20.94 -16.67
CA ALA A 71 -2.39 22.26 -16.70
C ALA A 71 -3.93 22.18 -16.72
N ASN A 72 -4.49 21.23 -17.48
CA ASN A 72 -5.94 20.98 -17.50
C ASN A 72 -6.47 20.50 -16.14
N ALA A 73 -5.77 19.56 -15.50
CA ALA A 73 -6.14 19.07 -14.17
C ALA A 73 -6.09 20.19 -13.12
N ASP A 74 -5.03 20.99 -13.12
CA ASP A 74 -4.88 22.13 -12.20
C ASP A 74 -6.02 23.14 -12.39
N SER A 75 -6.43 23.41 -13.64
CA SER A 75 -7.59 24.26 -13.95
C SER A 75 -8.92 23.68 -13.46
N GLN A 76 -9.14 22.37 -13.63
CA GLN A 76 -10.33 21.70 -13.11
C GLN A 76 -10.40 21.74 -11.58
N PHE A 77 -9.27 21.49 -10.90
CA PHE A 77 -9.20 21.59 -9.43
C PHE A 77 -9.49 23.00 -8.94
N ALA A 78 -8.96 24.03 -9.60
CA ALA A 78 -9.27 25.41 -9.28
C ALA A 78 -10.77 25.71 -9.45
N ASN A 79 -11.41 25.19 -10.51
CA ASN A 79 -12.84 25.37 -10.74
C ASN A 79 -13.69 24.68 -9.66
N VAL A 80 -13.41 23.42 -9.34
CA VAL A 80 -14.11 22.69 -8.26
C VAL A 80 -13.94 23.37 -6.91
N THR A 81 -12.72 23.84 -6.61
CA THR A 81 -12.44 24.59 -5.39
C THR A 81 -13.27 25.86 -5.32
N ASN A 82 -13.33 26.63 -6.41
CA ASN A 82 -14.15 27.84 -6.48
C ASN A 82 -15.66 27.54 -6.37
N GLN A 83 -16.15 26.45 -6.94
CA GLN A 83 -17.54 26.03 -6.78
C GLN A 83 -17.87 25.63 -5.34
N LEU A 84 -16.96 24.95 -4.65
CA LEU A 84 -17.13 24.56 -3.26
C LEU A 84 -17.14 25.77 -2.33
N VAL A 85 -16.20 26.71 -2.51
CA VAL A 85 -16.16 27.98 -1.77
C VAL A 85 -17.48 28.74 -1.97
N ARG A 86 -17.94 28.89 -3.23
CA ARG A 86 -19.24 29.52 -3.51
C ARG A 86 -20.42 28.79 -2.86
N LYS A 87 -20.42 27.46 -2.79
CA LYS A 87 -21.46 26.69 -2.09
C LYS A 87 -21.48 26.96 -0.59
N VAL A 88 -20.31 27.02 0.05
CA VAL A 88 -20.17 27.29 1.50
C VAL A 88 -20.45 28.75 1.84
N GLU A 89 -20.20 29.66 0.89
CA GLU A 89 -20.54 31.08 0.99
C GLU A 89 -21.98 31.40 0.56
N THR A 90 -22.78 30.43 0.09
CA THR A 90 -24.17 30.73 -0.24
C THR A 90 -24.90 31.27 0.99
N THR A 91 -25.61 32.38 0.78
CA THR A 91 -26.46 33.06 1.77
C THR A 91 -27.36 32.07 2.51
N ASP A 92 -27.81 31.00 1.85
CA ASP A 92 -28.67 29.98 2.45
C ASP A 92 -27.97 29.19 3.57
N PHE A 93 -26.70 28.80 3.41
CA PHE A 93 -25.97 28.08 4.46
C PHE A 93 -25.69 28.99 5.66
N GLN A 94 -25.31 30.25 5.41
CA GLN A 94 -25.15 31.24 6.47
C GLN A 94 -26.47 31.52 7.18
N ARG A 95 -27.57 31.65 6.43
CA ARG A 95 -28.91 31.86 6.98
C ARG A 95 -29.33 30.69 7.87
N VAL A 96 -29.06 29.45 7.48
CA VAL A 96 -29.33 28.26 8.32
C VAL A 96 -28.48 28.28 9.60
N LYS A 97 -27.19 28.57 9.49
CA LYS A 97 -26.27 28.65 10.64
C LYS A 97 -26.68 29.74 11.63
N GLU A 98 -27.04 30.93 11.13
CA GLU A 98 -27.51 32.04 11.96
C GLU A 98 -28.87 31.74 12.60
N THR A 99 -29.80 31.15 11.84
CA THR A 99 -31.12 30.73 12.36
C THR A 99 -30.97 29.68 13.46
N SER A 100 -30.09 28.69 13.28
CA SER A 100 -29.80 27.66 14.29
C SER A 100 -29.21 28.28 15.56
N LYS A 101 -28.21 29.16 15.45
CA LYS A 101 -27.64 29.88 16.60
C LYS A 101 -28.67 30.73 17.34
N LEU A 102 -29.61 31.33 16.61
CA LEU A 102 -30.70 32.10 17.19
C LEU A 102 -31.65 31.20 17.99
N TYR A 103 -31.99 30.02 17.48
CA TYR A 103 -32.77 29.03 18.24
C TYR A 103 -32.02 28.52 19.47
N GLU A 104 -30.74 28.21 19.37
CA GLU A 104 -29.93 27.80 20.54
C GLU A 104 -29.86 28.92 21.60
N ARG A 105 -29.83 30.18 21.17
CA ARG A 105 -29.85 31.34 22.07
C ARG A 105 -31.22 31.52 22.74
N ILE A 106 -32.32 31.34 22.03
CA ILE A 106 -33.66 31.54 22.57
C ILE A 106 -34.10 30.33 23.41
N LEU A 107 -33.96 29.13 22.86
CA LEU A 107 -34.50 27.90 23.44
C LEU A 107 -33.47 27.08 24.18
N GLY A 108 -32.17 27.20 23.89
CA GLY A 108 -31.12 26.37 24.50
C GLY A 108 -30.69 25.21 23.60
N ASN A 109 -29.50 24.66 23.85
CA ASN A 109 -28.90 23.55 23.09
C ASN A 109 -28.59 22.32 23.96
N THR A 110 -29.01 22.34 25.21
CA THR A 110 -28.89 21.25 26.18
C THR A 110 -30.20 21.10 26.93
N GLU A 111 -30.52 19.91 27.40
CA GLU A 111 -31.78 19.62 28.10
C GLU A 111 -32.00 20.56 29.31
N ASN A 112 -30.97 20.73 30.15
CA ASN A 112 -31.00 21.67 31.27
C ASN A 112 -31.08 23.14 30.82
N GLY A 113 -30.37 23.50 29.74
CA GLY A 113 -30.40 24.86 29.19
C GLY A 113 -31.75 25.23 28.57
N ILE A 114 -32.46 24.24 28.03
CA ILE A 114 -33.83 24.41 27.53
C ILE A 114 -34.79 24.63 28.68
N ALA A 115 -34.72 23.80 29.71
CA ALA A 115 -35.55 23.95 30.90
C ALA A 115 -35.40 25.34 31.56
N ASP A 116 -34.16 25.82 31.75
CA ASP A 116 -33.91 27.15 32.35
C ASP A 116 -34.47 28.30 31.50
N LYS A 117 -34.26 28.27 30.18
CA LYS A 117 -34.72 29.36 29.29
C LYS A 117 -36.24 29.37 29.14
N VAL A 118 -36.88 28.22 29.03
CA VAL A 118 -38.34 28.11 28.99
C VAL A 118 -38.95 28.56 30.32
N ALA A 119 -38.35 28.18 31.46
CA ALA A 119 -38.79 28.65 32.77
C ALA A 119 -38.69 30.18 32.89
N ARG A 120 -37.59 30.79 32.43
CA ARG A 120 -37.45 32.25 32.37
C ARG A 120 -38.51 32.89 31.48
N MET A 121 -38.77 32.33 30.30
CA MET A 121 -39.84 32.83 29.41
C MET A 121 -41.21 32.78 30.09
N ALA A 122 -41.52 31.69 30.80
CA ALA A 122 -42.75 31.58 31.60
C ALA A 122 -42.80 32.56 32.78
N LEU A 123 -41.65 33.06 33.25
CA LEU A 123 -41.55 34.02 34.35
C LEU A 123 -41.44 35.48 33.90
N THR A 124 -41.11 35.77 32.65
CA THR A 124 -40.87 37.16 32.20
C THR A 124 -41.74 37.59 31.03
N ASN A 125 -42.36 36.67 30.28
CA ASN A 125 -43.22 37.00 29.16
C ASN A 125 -44.69 36.99 29.59
N GLN A 126 -45.35 38.14 29.57
CA GLN A 126 -46.74 38.28 30.00
C GLN A 126 -47.73 37.37 29.25
N LEU A 127 -47.56 37.18 27.95
CA LEU A 127 -48.46 36.32 27.17
C LEU A 127 -48.28 34.85 27.57
N PHE A 128 -47.03 34.43 27.79
CA PHE A 128 -46.70 33.08 28.26
C PHE A 128 -47.17 32.85 29.71
N GLN A 129 -46.96 33.83 30.59
CA GLN A 129 -47.47 33.84 31.96
C GLN A 129 -49.00 33.71 31.99
N VAL A 130 -49.72 34.46 31.16
CA VAL A 130 -51.19 34.42 31.10
C VAL A 130 -51.67 33.03 30.71
N GLU A 131 -51.04 32.39 29.73
CA GLU A 131 -51.46 31.07 29.27
C GLU A 131 -51.11 29.96 30.29
N VAL A 132 -49.98 30.07 30.97
CA VAL A 132 -49.61 29.19 32.09
C VAL A 132 -50.56 29.39 33.28
N ALA A 133 -50.88 30.63 33.63
CA ALA A 133 -51.74 30.98 34.77
C ALA A 133 -53.19 30.52 34.57
N LYS A 134 -53.74 30.58 33.35
CA LYS A 134 -55.06 30.02 33.03
C LYS A 134 -55.18 28.52 33.33
N ASN A 135 -54.05 27.81 33.33
CA ASN A 135 -54.00 26.36 33.51
C ASN A 135 -53.46 25.92 34.88
N ALA A 136 -53.20 26.85 35.81
CA ALA A 136 -52.69 26.55 37.14
C ALA A 136 -53.85 26.44 38.17
N SER A 137 -53.98 25.28 38.83
CA SER A 137 -54.76 25.16 40.09
C SER A 137 -53.81 25.43 41.26
N ASN A 138 -54.23 26.25 42.23
CA ASN A 138 -53.43 26.49 43.44
C ASN A 138 -53.57 25.37 44.49
N GLY A 139 -54.41 24.35 44.22
CA GLY A 139 -54.57 23.16 45.05
C GLY A 139 -55.15 23.42 46.45
N GLN A 140 -55.56 24.66 46.76
CA GLN A 140 -56.07 25.06 48.06
C GLN A 140 -57.52 24.59 48.22
N ASN A 141 -57.82 23.91 49.33
CA ASN A 141 -59.21 23.61 49.69
C ASN A 141 -59.86 24.83 50.34
N LEU A 142 -60.99 25.27 49.80
CA LEU A 142 -61.77 26.42 50.28
C LEU A 142 -62.86 26.02 51.28
N LEU A 143 -63.12 24.72 51.44
CA LEU A 143 -64.10 24.20 52.40
C LEU A 143 -63.40 23.90 53.73
N LYS A 144 -63.91 24.49 54.82
CA LYS A 144 -63.31 24.38 56.17
C LYS A 144 -63.84 23.19 56.97
N GLY A 145 -63.05 22.62 57.86
CA GLY A 145 -63.38 21.46 58.67
C GLY A 145 -63.83 20.25 57.82
N THR A 146 -63.18 20.00 56.69
CA THR A 146 -63.53 18.89 55.76
C THR A 146 -63.04 17.53 56.21
N LYS A 147 -62.07 17.49 57.14
CA LYS A 147 -61.52 16.25 57.71
C LYS A 147 -62.49 15.55 58.64
N ASP A 148 -63.26 16.30 59.41
CA ASP A 148 -64.10 15.79 60.50
C ASP A 148 -65.54 16.36 60.50
N PHE A 149 -65.86 17.15 59.48
CA PHE A 149 -67.09 17.91 59.37
C PHE A 149 -67.33 18.88 60.56
N SER A 150 -66.26 19.42 61.17
CA SER A 150 -66.33 20.42 62.26
C SER A 150 -66.71 21.83 61.79
N GLY A 151 -66.56 22.12 60.49
CA GLY A 151 -66.86 23.43 59.90
C GLY A 151 -68.35 23.82 59.90
N GLY A 152 -68.66 25.01 59.38
CA GLY A 152 -70.01 25.58 59.25
C GLY A 152 -70.90 24.91 58.19
N TRP A 153 -71.07 23.59 58.27
CA TRP A 153 -71.77 22.77 57.28
C TRP A 153 -73.29 23.00 57.29
N LYS A 154 -73.81 23.65 56.24
CA LYS A 154 -75.26 23.77 56.03
C LYS A 154 -75.85 22.41 55.67
N ASN A 155 -77.11 22.19 56.04
CA ASN A 155 -77.85 20.92 55.86
C ASN A 155 -77.27 19.70 56.60
N LYS A 156 -76.21 19.82 57.42
CA LYS A 156 -75.70 18.69 58.22
C LYS A 156 -76.76 18.08 59.14
N GLY A 157 -77.65 18.90 59.70
CA GLY A 157 -78.79 18.43 60.51
C GLY A 157 -79.93 17.76 59.73
N ALA A 158 -79.91 17.79 58.39
CA ALA A 158 -80.96 17.23 57.54
C ALA A 158 -80.75 15.72 57.27
N ASN A 159 -80.73 14.93 58.35
CA ASN A 159 -80.52 13.47 58.38
C ASN A 159 -79.12 12.96 57.97
N TRP A 160 -78.11 13.82 57.84
CA TRP A 160 -76.73 13.33 57.72
C TRP A 160 -76.24 12.78 59.05
N LYS A 161 -75.77 11.53 59.05
CA LYS A 161 -75.20 10.85 60.20
C LYS A 161 -73.72 10.59 59.97
N LYS A 162 -72.94 10.65 61.05
CA LYS A 162 -71.52 10.27 61.01
C LYS A 162 -71.41 8.75 60.99
N HIS A 163 -70.66 8.20 60.04
CA HIS A 163 -70.35 6.78 60.00
C HIS A 163 -69.23 6.45 60.99
N ALA A 164 -69.19 5.21 61.51
CA ALA A 164 -68.15 4.80 62.45
C ALA A 164 -66.77 4.73 61.80
N GLU A 165 -66.71 4.34 60.52
CA GLU A 165 -65.47 4.26 59.76
C GLU A 165 -65.07 5.59 59.14
N LYS A 166 -63.75 5.83 59.10
CA LYS A 166 -63.12 6.90 58.33
C LYS A 166 -62.68 6.37 56.96
N TYR A 167 -62.66 7.23 55.96
CA TYR A 167 -62.10 6.90 54.65
C TYR A 167 -60.86 7.77 54.38
N LYS A 168 -59.70 7.15 54.15
CA LYS A 168 -58.41 7.85 53.93
C LYS A 168 -58.10 8.93 54.99
N GLY A 169 -58.41 8.63 56.25
CA GLY A 169 -58.12 9.50 57.40
C GLY A 169 -59.17 10.60 57.68
N VAL A 170 -60.16 10.79 56.79
CA VAL A 170 -61.26 11.75 56.99
C VAL A 170 -62.55 11.05 57.41
N ASP A 171 -63.40 11.76 58.16
CA ASP A 171 -64.71 11.28 58.56
C ASP A 171 -65.63 11.08 57.36
N VAL A 172 -66.56 10.15 57.52
CA VAL A 172 -67.56 9.81 56.52
C VAL A 172 -68.92 10.26 57.02
N LEU A 173 -69.66 11.01 56.20
CA LEU A 173 -71.08 11.24 56.42
C LEU A 173 -71.89 10.32 55.53
N PHE A 174 -73.02 9.84 56.05
CA PHE A 174 -73.98 9.08 55.27
C PHE A 174 -75.41 9.56 55.51
N LYS A 175 -76.27 9.32 54.52
CA LYS A 175 -77.72 9.55 54.64
C LYS A 175 -78.51 8.60 53.74
N ASN A 176 -79.81 8.48 54.01
CA ASN A 176 -80.73 7.65 53.24
C ASN A 176 -81.99 8.41 52.76
N ASN A 177 -82.04 9.74 52.80
CA ASN A 177 -83.16 10.54 52.27
C ASN A 177 -82.76 11.40 51.05
N SER A 178 -83.75 11.83 50.26
CA SER A 178 -83.55 12.74 49.12
C SER A 178 -83.28 14.18 49.56
N TRP A 179 -82.64 14.96 48.69
CA TRP A 179 -82.40 16.41 48.83
C TRP A 179 -81.59 16.80 50.07
N ASN A 180 -81.26 18.09 50.23
CA ASN A 180 -80.49 18.62 51.35
C ASN A 180 -79.05 18.08 51.38
N GLY A 181 -78.31 18.26 50.28
CA GLY A 181 -76.87 18.00 50.23
C GLY A 181 -76.14 18.88 51.24
N VAL A 182 -75.13 18.31 51.91
CA VAL A 182 -74.26 19.05 52.84
C VAL A 182 -73.23 19.87 52.06
N GLY A 183 -72.99 21.10 52.48
CA GLY A 183 -72.07 22.02 51.80
C GLY A 183 -71.76 23.27 52.63
N GLN A 184 -70.96 24.17 52.08
CA GLN A 184 -70.69 25.50 52.64
C GLN A 184 -70.94 26.56 51.56
N GLU A 185 -71.33 27.76 51.99
CA GLU A 185 -71.50 28.91 51.10
C GLU A 185 -70.14 29.58 50.89
N ILE A 186 -69.78 29.80 49.63
CA ILE A 186 -68.49 30.38 49.22
C ILE A 186 -68.77 31.60 48.34
N ASP A 187 -68.20 32.75 48.67
CA ASP A 187 -68.24 33.94 47.83
C ASP A 187 -67.36 33.71 46.60
N ALA A 188 -67.96 33.75 45.41
CA ALA A 188 -67.29 33.47 44.15
C ALA A 188 -67.42 34.65 43.19
N LYS A 189 -66.35 34.95 42.43
CA LYS A 189 -66.31 36.08 41.49
C LYS A 189 -66.39 35.62 40.04
N ILE A 190 -66.98 36.47 39.20
CA ILE A 190 -67.17 36.26 37.77
C ILE A 190 -65.84 35.98 37.09
N GLY A 191 -65.84 35.00 36.19
CA GLY A 191 -64.65 34.57 35.47
C GLY A 191 -63.81 33.51 36.18
N GLU A 192 -63.98 33.33 37.50
CA GLU A 192 -63.29 32.28 38.23
C GLU A 192 -63.82 30.89 37.84
N VAL A 193 -62.90 29.92 37.80
CA VAL A 193 -63.22 28.51 37.57
C VAL A 193 -62.97 27.76 38.87
N TYR A 194 -63.94 26.95 39.27
CA TYR A 194 -63.85 26.12 40.46
C TYR A 194 -64.02 24.65 40.12
N THR A 195 -63.33 23.79 40.86
CA THR A 195 -63.54 22.35 40.83
C THR A 195 -63.93 21.86 42.22
N PHE A 196 -65.13 21.29 42.34
CA PHE A 196 -65.61 20.63 43.56
C PHE A 196 -65.38 19.13 43.45
N SER A 197 -64.71 18.52 44.42
CA SER A 197 -64.38 17.09 44.43
C SER A 197 -64.61 16.44 45.79
N LEU A 198 -64.97 15.17 45.79
CA LEU A 198 -65.20 14.37 47.00
C LEU A 198 -65.11 12.88 46.68
N TRP A 199 -64.90 12.07 47.72
CA TRP A 199 -65.12 10.64 47.64
C TRP A 199 -66.59 10.33 47.91
N MET A 200 -67.17 9.40 47.15
CA MET A 200 -68.50 8.88 47.41
C MET A 200 -68.63 7.41 47.02
N LYS A 201 -69.56 6.72 47.70
CA LYS A 201 -70.06 5.38 47.37
C LYS A 201 -71.53 5.27 47.77
N SER A 202 -72.27 4.33 47.20
CA SER A 202 -73.67 4.04 47.58
C SER A 202 -73.87 2.56 47.85
N ASP A 203 -74.71 2.20 48.81
CA ASP A 203 -75.12 0.80 48.99
C ASP A 203 -75.95 0.28 47.80
N TRP A 204 -76.42 1.16 46.91
CA TRP A 204 -76.99 0.78 45.62
C TRP A 204 -75.89 0.71 44.55
N LYS A 205 -75.74 -0.47 43.94
CA LYS A 205 -74.67 -0.80 42.96
C LYS A 205 -74.53 0.16 41.75
N ASN A 206 -75.62 0.81 41.34
CA ASN A 206 -75.73 1.70 40.18
C ASN A 206 -76.54 2.96 40.54
N ASP A 207 -76.14 3.67 41.60
CA ASP A 207 -76.82 4.89 42.04
C ASP A 207 -76.45 6.09 41.15
N THR A 208 -77.32 7.09 41.09
CA THR A 208 -77.05 8.35 40.38
C THR A 208 -77.09 9.50 41.37
N VAL A 209 -75.99 10.25 41.42
CA VAL A 209 -75.83 11.41 42.31
C VAL A 209 -75.63 12.66 41.47
N ASN A 210 -76.37 13.70 41.81
CA ASN A 210 -76.31 15.00 41.15
C ASN A 210 -75.41 15.94 41.95
N PHE A 211 -74.45 16.52 41.26
CA PHE A 211 -73.70 17.68 41.73
C PHE A 211 -74.50 18.94 41.45
N TYR A 212 -74.55 19.85 42.43
CA TYR A 212 -75.17 21.16 42.29
C TYR A 212 -74.20 22.25 42.73
N VAL A 213 -74.17 23.37 42.01
CA VAL A 213 -73.38 24.55 42.39
C VAL A 213 -74.21 25.56 43.19
N ASN A 214 -75.46 25.80 42.80
CA ASN A 214 -76.22 26.96 43.28
C ASN A 214 -77.24 26.54 44.37
N ARG A 215 -77.55 27.42 45.33
CA ARG A 215 -78.58 27.21 46.36
C ARG A 215 -79.91 27.89 45.98
N ASN A 216 -81.01 27.15 46.02
CA ASN A 216 -82.34 27.74 45.91
C ASN A 216 -82.68 28.60 47.13
N GLY A 217 -83.14 29.83 46.91
CA GLY A 217 -83.61 30.75 47.97
C GLY A 217 -82.61 31.77 48.55
N SER A 218 -81.36 31.86 48.08
CA SER A 218 -80.42 32.91 48.55
C SER A 218 -80.65 34.28 47.90
N VAL A 219 -80.30 35.38 48.59
CA VAL A 219 -80.55 36.77 48.12
C VAL A 219 -79.42 37.31 47.23
N GLU A 220 -78.19 36.80 47.39
CA GLU A 220 -76.99 37.17 46.61
C GLU A 220 -76.40 35.91 45.95
N LYS A 221 -77.04 35.45 44.86
CA LYS A 221 -76.69 34.18 44.21
C LYS A 221 -75.58 34.34 43.17
N GLY A 222 -74.45 33.68 43.41
CA GLY A 222 -73.50 33.39 42.35
C GLY A 222 -74.07 32.35 41.38
N TRP A 223 -73.56 32.31 40.15
CA TRP A 223 -74.02 31.34 39.15
C TRP A 223 -72.84 30.58 38.51
N GLY A 224 -72.73 29.29 38.82
CA GLY A 224 -71.82 28.38 38.12
C GLY A 224 -72.43 27.81 36.85
N VAL A 225 -71.62 27.71 35.79
CA VAL A 225 -71.96 27.06 34.52
C VAL A 225 -70.92 25.96 34.23
N PRO A 226 -71.33 24.71 34.04
CA PRO A 226 -72.68 24.17 34.28
C PRO A 226 -73.11 24.29 35.76
N SER A 227 -74.41 24.48 36.02
CA SER A 227 -74.95 24.65 37.38
C SER A 227 -75.21 23.34 38.11
N GLU A 228 -75.28 22.24 37.35
CA GLU A 228 -75.49 20.88 37.84
C GLU A 228 -74.92 19.85 36.86
N THR A 229 -74.64 18.65 37.35
CA THR A 229 -74.36 17.47 36.53
C THR A 229 -74.70 16.20 37.28
N SER A 230 -74.91 15.09 36.58
CA SER A 230 -75.22 13.79 37.17
C SER A 230 -74.06 12.82 36.96
N VAL A 231 -73.68 12.09 38.01
CA VAL A 231 -72.68 11.04 37.94
C VAL A 231 -73.26 9.70 38.40
N ALA A 232 -72.90 8.63 37.69
CA ALA A 232 -73.18 7.27 38.12
C ALA A 232 -72.12 6.82 39.14
N ILE A 233 -72.57 6.25 40.26
CA ILE A 233 -71.70 5.79 41.34
C ILE A 233 -71.98 4.34 41.72
N THR A 234 -70.97 3.72 42.33
CA THR A 234 -71.00 2.30 42.72
C THR A 234 -70.91 2.12 44.23
N SER A 235 -70.92 0.87 44.69
CA SER A 235 -70.65 0.48 46.09
C SER A 235 -69.20 0.68 46.54
N GLU A 236 -68.32 1.11 45.62
CA GLU A 236 -66.91 1.32 45.87
C GLU A 236 -66.60 2.80 46.02
N TRP A 237 -65.73 3.13 46.97
CA TRP A 237 -65.25 4.50 47.12
C TRP A 237 -64.47 4.96 45.90
N LYS A 238 -64.99 5.99 45.22
CA LYS A 238 -64.31 6.66 44.10
C LYS A 238 -64.33 8.16 44.32
N ARG A 239 -63.29 8.85 43.81
CA ARG A 239 -63.23 10.31 43.83
C ARG A 239 -63.92 10.84 42.60
N TYR A 240 -64.88 11.73 42.80
CA TYR A 240 -65.62 12.39 41.73
C TYR A 240 -65.37 13.89 41.84
N SER A 241 -65.44 14.56 40.70
CA SER A 241 -65.25 15.99 40.61
C SER A 241 -66.19 16.63 39.62
N PHE A 242 -66.48 17.90 39.85
CA PHE A 242 -67.31 18.72 39.01
C PHE A 242 -66.70 20.11 38.88
N THR A 243 -66.44 20.52 37.65
CA THR A 243 -65.80 21.79 37.33
C THR A 243 -66.82 22.73 36.69
N PHE A 244 -66.85 23.97 37.15
CA PHE A 244 -67.78 24.99 36.69
C PHE A 244 -67.13 26.37 36.70
N LYS A 245 -67.57 27.24 35.78
CA LYS A 245 -67.13 28.64 35.69
C LYS A 245 -68.20 29.55 36.25
N ILE A 246 -67.79 30.55 37.02
CA ILE A 246 -68.69 31.56 37.58
C ILE A 246 -69.01 32.61 36.52
N THR A 247 -70.30 32.78 36.23
CA THR A 247 -70.81 33.78 35.28
C THR A 247 -71.50 34.96 35.94
N VAL A 248 -71.81 34.85 37.24
CA VAL A 248 -72.42 35.91 38.06
C VAL A 248 -71.78 35.88 39.45
N ASP A 249 -71.38 37.04 39.95
CA ASP A 249 -70.83 37.22 41.31
C ASP A 249 -71.84 36.81 42.39
N GLY A 250 -71.35 36.23 43.48
CA GLY A 250 -72.14 35.96 44.69
C GLY A 250 -71.86 34.59 45.28
N PHE A 251 -72.71 34.16 46.22
CA PHE A 251 -72.50 32.91 46.94
C PHE A 251 -72.87 31.69 46.09
N ILE A 252 -71.94 30.75 45.99
CA ILE A 252 -72.17 29.38 45.51
C ILE A 252 -72.28 28.41 46.69
N PHE A 253 -72.94 27.28 46.47
CA PHE A 253 -73.16 26.22 47.44
C PHE A 253 -72.96 24.82 46.82
N PRO A 254 -71.69 24.44 46.53
CA PRO A 254 -71.36 23.14 45.94
C PRO A 254 -71.74 22.00 46.87
N ARG A 255 -72.54 21.06 46.36
CA ARG A 255 -73.02 19.90 47.11
C ARG A 255 -73.39 18.74 46.19
N VAL A 256 -73.67 17.59 46.80
CA VAL A 256 -74.24 16.44 46.12
C VAL A 256 -75.60 16.08 46.68
N GLU A 257 -76.53 15.74 45.80
CA GLU A 257 -77.90 15.32 46.13
C GLU A 257 -78.29 14.11 45.28
N ARG A 258 -79.29 13.35 45.72
CA ARG A 258 -79.86 12.26 44.94
C ARG A 258 -81.35 12.12 45.23
N LEU A 259 -82.05 11.40 44.34
CA LEU A 259 -83.49 11.14 44.45
C LEU A 259 -83.82 9.88 45.26
N ASN A 260 -82.91 8.92 45.37
CA ASN A 260 -83.12 7.64 46.06
C ASN A 260 -83.16 7.76 47.61
N GLN A 261 -84.14 7.11 48.23
CA GLN A 261 -84.43 7.11 49.68
C GLN A 261 -84.25 5.75 50.39
N ASN A 262 -83.81 4.70 49.70
CA ASN A 262 -83.89 3.32 50.20
C ASN A 262 -82.52 2.71 50.57
N THR A 263 -81.41 3.37 50.25
CA THR A 263 -80.04 2.89 50.52
C THR A 263 -79.20 4.04 51.10
N ASN A 264 -78.01 3.79 51.66
CA ASN A 264 -77.15 4.89 52.16
C ASN A 264 -76.25 5.45 51.06
N LEU A 265 -76.11 6.78 50.98
CA LEU A 265 -75.06 7.49 50.24
C LEU A 265 -73.99 7.87 51.25
N TYR A 266 -72.73 7.53 50.97
CA TYR A 266 -71.58 7.90 51.80
C TYR A 266 -70.75 8.94 51.07
N ILE A 267 -70.31 9.97 51.79
CA ILE A 267 -69.43 11.02 51.28
C ILE A 267 -68.27 11.27 52.25
N ALA A 268 -67.12 11.63 51.70
CA ALA A 268 -65.92 11.95 52.47
C ALA A 268 -64.99 12.90 51.69
N GLY A 269 -64.19 13.69 52.42
CA GLY A 269 -63.08 14.48 51.87
C GLY A 269 -63.50 15.48 50.80
N LEU A 270 -64.55 16.25 51.10
CA LEU A 270 -65.04 17.33 50.25
C LEU A 270 -63.94 18.38 50.08
N LYS A 271 -63.72 18.81 48.85
CA LYS A 271 -62.77 19.84 48.48
C LYS A 271 -63.35 20.73 47.41
N LEU A 272 -63.28 22.04 47.60
CA LEU A 272 -63.52 23.03 46.56
C LEU A 272 -62.22 23.78 46.32
N GLU A 273 -61.78 23.89 45.07
CA GLU A 273 -60.54 24.59 44.72
C GLU A 273 -60.73 25.47 43.48
N LYS A 274 -59.91 26.52 43.35
CA LYS A 274 -59.84 27.32 42.11
C LYS A 274 -59.01 26.58 41.08
N GLY A 275 -59.55 26.43 39.88
CA GLY A 275 -58.88 25.79 38.75
C GLY A 275 -59.77 24.80 38.01
N SER A 276 -59.27 24.35 36.86
CA SER A 276 -60.01 23.58 35.87
C SER A 276 -59.91 22.05 36.03
N TYR A 277 -59.25 21.56 37.09
CA TYR A 277 -59.11 20.14 37.39
C TYR A 277 -59.03 19.91 38.90
N ALA A 278 -59.42 18.71 39.34
CA ALA A 278 -59.34 18.32 40.74
C ALA A 278 -57.92 17.88 41.11
N THR A 279 -57.35 18.49 42.13
CA THR A 279 -56.08 18.04 42.73
C THR A 279 -56.36 17.04 43.87
N PRO A 280 -55.33 16.33 44.38
CA PRO A 280 -55.49 15.48 45.56
C PRO A 280 -56.12 16.23 46.75
N TYR A 281 -56.85 15.51 47.59
CA TYR A 281 -57.46 16.11 48.79
C TYR A 281 -56.41 16.75 49.69
N THR A 282 -56.72 17.95 50.17
CA THR A 282 -56.01 18.69 51.20
C THR A 282 -57.04 19.28 52.16
N GLU A 283 -56.67 19.47 53.43
CA GLU A 283 -57.44 20.27 54.38
C GLU A 283 -57.37 21.76 53.96
N ALA A 284 -58.32 22.60 54.39
CA ALA A 284 -58.17 24.04 54.14
C ALA A 284 -56.94 24.53 54.94
N PRO A 285 -56.12 25.45 54.41
CA PRO A 285 -54.99 26.01 55.17
C PRO A 285 -55.41 26.54 56.55
N GLU A 286 -56.62 27.11 56.64
CA GLU A 286 -57.19 27.56 57.91
C GLU A 286 -57.48 26.43 58.92
N ASP A 287 -57.59 25.18 58.48
CA ASP A 287 -57.77 24.00 59.33
C ASP A 287 -56.41 23.38 59.76
N THR A 288 -55.32 23.68 59.06
CA THR A 288 -53.97 23.12 59.30
C THR A 288 -53.00 24.07 59.99
N ASP A 289 -53.29 25.38 60.05
CA ASP A 289 -52.35 26.43 60.45
C ASP A 289 -52.78 27.28 61.67
N GLU A 290 -53.06 26.66 62.82
CA GLU A 290 -52.85 27.36 64.10
C GLU A 290 -51.37 27.30 64.56
N ALA A 291 -50.49 26.58 63.84
CA ALA A 291 -49.12 26.30 64.27
C ALA A 291 -47.99 26.74 63.30
N ILE A 292 -48.25 27.35 62.14
CA ILE A 292 -47.18 27.79 61.22
C ILE A 292 -47.36 29.26 60.80
N ARG A 293 -47.38 30.16 61.78
CA ARG A 293 -47.20 31.61 61.59
C ARG A 293 -45.90 32.18 62.15
N SER A 294 -44.92 31.34 62.54
CA SER A 294 -43.63 31.82 63.07
C SER A 294 -42.37 31.23 62.43
N VAL A 295 -42.46 30.55 61.28
CA VAL A 295 -41.28 30.03 60.57
C VAL A 295 -41.22 30.54 59.14
N GLN A 296 -41.13 31.87 58.98
CA GLN A 296 -40.45 32.45 57.82
C GLN A 296 -39.84 33.83 58.10
N SER A 297 -39.20 33.96 59.26
CA SER A 297 -38.15 34.96 59.49
C SER A 297 -36.85 34.23 59.80
N GLN A 298 -36.29 33.50 58.83
CA GLN A 298 -34.88 33.09 58.78
C GLN A 298 -34.58 32.36 57.47
N LEU A 299 -34.30 33.13 56.42
CA LEU A 299 -33.34 32.72 55.41
C LEU A 299 -32.09 33.57 55.61
N THR A 300 -31.25 33.13 56.55
CA THR A 300 -29.86 33.58 56.63
C THR A 300 -29.19 33.19 55.32
N GLY A 301 -28.93 34.18 54.46
CA GLY A 301 -28.22 34.01 53.18
C GLY A 301 -28.98 34.41 51.90
N SER A 302 -30.16 35.02 51.96
CA SER A 302 -30.80 35.56 50.73
C SER A 302 -30.31 36.97 50.39
N TRP A 303 -30.03 37.19 49.11
CA TRP A 303 -29.60 38.48 48.56
C TRP A 303 -30.78 39.46 48.46
N ALA A 304 -30.58 40.68 48.96
CA ALA A 304 -31.47 41.79 48.67
C ALA A 304 -31.13 42.35 47.29
N VAL A 305 -32.13 42.48 46.41
CA VAL A 305 -32.03 43.32 45.21
C VAL A 305 -32.25 44.75 45.66
N GLN A 306 -31.19 45.55 45.73
CA GLN A 306 -31.30 47.01 45.77
C GLN A 306 -31.38 47.54 44.34
N ASN A 307 -32.35 48.43 44.10
CA ASN A 307 -32.48 49.14 42.83
C ASN A 307 -31.33 50.18 42.76
N ILE A 308 -30.36 49.96 41.87
CA ILE A 308 -29.21 50.86 41.67
C ILE A 308 -29.65 51.92 40.66
N ASN A 309 -29.80 53.17 41.12
CA ASN A 309 -30.44 54.21 40.34
C ASN A 309 -29.45 55.20 39.70
N SER A 310 -28.13 55.09 39.92
CA SER A 310 -27.13 55.87 39.20
C SER A 310 -25.72 55.25 39.17
N ALA A 311 -24.89 55.70 38.22
CA ALA A 311 -23.47 55.35 38.13
C ALA A 311 -22.65 55.78 39.38
N GLY A 312 -23.18 56.67 40.22
CA GLY A 312 -22.54 57.13 41.45
C GLY A 312 -22.54 56.08 42.58
N ASP A 313 -23.53 55.18 42.61
CA ASP A 313 -23.64 54.14 43.64
C ASP A 313 -22.56 53.05 43.48
N ILE A 314 -22.03 52.89 42.26
CA ILE A 314 -20.95 51.95 41.93
C ILE A 314 -19.59 52.45 42.43
N ILE A 315 -19.38 53.78 42.50
CA ILE A 315 -18.07 54.36 42.87
C ILE A 315 -17.82 54.30 44.38
N SER A 316 -18.86 54.34 45.22
CA SER A 316 -18.67 54.16 46.69
C SER A 316 -18.38 52.71 47.11
N GLY A 317 -18.70 51.73 46.25
CA GLY A 317 -18.38 50.32 46.48
C GLY A 317 -16.91 49.96 46.25
N ILE A 318 -16.14 50.85 45.62
CA ILE A 318 -14.72 50.66 45.28
C ILE A 318 -13.87 51.83 45.83
N ASN A 319 -14.16 52.32 47.04
CA ASN A 319 -13.23 53.12 47.88
C ASN A 319 -13.94 53.43 49.22
N LEU A 320 -13.43 53.12 50.41
CA LEU A 320 -12.14 53.56 50.96
C LEU A 320 -11.72 52.62 52.10
N GLY A 321 -10.61 51.90 51.95
CA GLY A 321 -9.77 51.62 53.11
C GLY A 321 -8.98 52.89 53.39
N ALA A 322 -9.24 53.59 54.50
CA ALA A 322 -8.49 54.78 54.95
C ALA A 322 -6.99 54.53 55.24
N ASN A 323 -6.48 53.38 54.80
CA ASN A 323 -5.18 52.79 55.15
C ASN A 323 -4.40 52.41 53.88
N GLY A 324 -4.91 52.69 52.67
CA GLY A 324 -4.24 52.37 51.41
C GLY A 324 -4.26 50.88 51.00
N HIS A 325 -5.08 50.04 51.66
CA HIS A 325 -5.22 48.61 51.36
C HIS A 325 -6.59 48.30 50.78
N ASN A 326 -6.68 48.18 49.46
CA ASN A 326 -7.87 47.68 48.77
C ASN A 326 -7.65 46.20 48.43
N ARG A 327 -8.54 45.31 48.90
CA ARG A 327 -8.44 43.85 48.68
C ARG A 327 -9.64 43.36 47.87
N PHE A 328 -9.41 43.01 46.61
CA PHE A 328 -10.39 42.28 45.79
C PHE A 328 -10.27 40.78 46.08
N VAL A 329 -11.32 40.16 46.63
CA VAL A 329 -11.36 38.72 46.95
C VAL A 329 -12.43 38.06 46.09
N GLY A 330 -12.03 37.34 45.03
CA GLY A 330 -12.98 36.54 44.25
C GLY A 330 -12.47 36.14 42.86
N LYS A 331 -12.89 34.95 42.39
CA LYS A 331 -12.56 34.37 41.06
C LYS A 331 -13.11 35.15 39.85
N LEU A 332 -13.98 36.14 40.09
CA LEU A 332 -14.71 36.89 39.05
C LEU A 332 -14.15 38.29 38.78
N THR A 333 -12.97 38.63 39.32
CA THR A 333 -12.33 39.93 39.04
C THR A 333 -11.68 39.88 37.67
N HIS A 334 -12.25 40.59 36.70
CA HIS A 334 -11.71 40.69 35.34
C HIS A 334 -11.60 42.17 34.95
N ILE A 335 -10.40 42.59 34.58
CA ILE A 335 -10.16 43.95 34.07
C ILE A 335 -10.12 43.85 32.54
N THR A 336 -11.07 44.51 31.88
CA THR A 336 -11.27 44.42 30.42
C THR A 336 -10.44 45.42 29.62
N GLY A 337 -9.73 46.33 30.29
CA GLY A 337 -8.86 47.35 29.68
C GLY A 337 -7.41 47.28 30.15
N GLU A 338 -6.57 48.19 29.65
CA GLU A 338 -5.17 48.31 30.09
C GLU A 338 -5.09 48.73 31.57
N THR A 339 -4.16 48.13 32.31
CA THR A 339 -3.91 48.46 33.72
C THR A 339 -2.44 48.82 33.88
N LEU A 340 -2.16 50.02 34.40
CA LEU A 340 -0.84 50.41 34.84
C LEU A 340 -0.70 50.08 36.33
N ILE A 341 0.35 49.34 36.71
CA ILE A 341 0.67 49.04 38.10
C ILE A 341 2.12 49.46 38.35
N ASP A 342 2.34 50.50 39.16
CA ASP A 342 3.69 51.02 39.41
C ASP A 342 4.57 50.00 40.13
N ARG A 343 4.01 49.24 41.08
CA ARG A 343 4.68 48.17 41.82
C ARG A 343 3.70 47.05 42.17
N ALA A 344 3.94 45.85 41.64
CA ALA A 344 3.14 44.66 41.94
C ALA A 344 3.99 43.58 42.63
N VAL A 345 3.46 42.97 43.68
CA VAL A 345 3.97 41.70 44.20
C VAL A 345 2.98 40.60 43.79
N ILE A 346 3.35 39.81 42.80
CA ILE A 346 2.49 38.75 42.24
C ILE A 346 3.04 37.40 42.70
N LYS A 347 2.25 36.64 43.48
CA LYS A 347 2.64 35.29 43.92
C LYS A 347 2.60 34.28 42.77
N SER A 348 1.60 34.39 41.89
CA SER A 348 1.46 33.59 40.67
C SER A 348 0.61 34.35 39.65
N ALA A 349 0.97 34.25 38.37
CA ALA A 349 0.17 34.74 37.25
C ALA A 349 0.36 33.83 36.03
N MET A 350 -0.70 33.63 35.27
CA MET A 350 -0.63 33.10 33.91
C MET A 350 -0.61 34.30 32.97
N VAL A 351 0.57 34.63 32.44
CA VAL A 351 0.76 35.74 31.51
C VAL A 351 0.92 35.16 30.11
N ASP A 352 0.01 35.49 29.19
CA ASP A 352 0.08 35.02 27.80
C ASP A 352 1.32 35.58 27.09
N LYS A 353 1.60 36.89 27.25
CA LYS A 353 2.79 37.55 26.72
C LYS A 353 3.35 38.61 27.67
N LEU A 354 4.61 38.48 28.08
CA LEU A 354 5.33 39.45 28.90
C LEU A 354 6.34 40.23 28.04
N LYS A 355 6.26 41.56 28.02
CA LYS A 355 7.26 42.46 27.43
C LYS A 355 7.81 43.36 28.53
N THR A 356 9.07 43.18 28.91
CA THR A 356 9.75 43.96 29.96
C THR A 356 11.16 44.32 29.52
N GLY A 357 11.69 45.45 30.03
CA GLY A 357 13.08 45.86 29.79
C GLY A 357 14.09 45.02 30.57
N ASN A 358 13.74 44.57 31.78
CA ASN A 358 14.54 43.70 32.64
C ASN A 358 13.65 42.61 33.25
N PHE A 359 14.12 41.36 33.25
CA PHE A 359 13.45 40.23 33.88
C PHE A 359 14.45 39.47 34.77
N GLU A 360 14.28 39.54 36.08
CA GLU A 360 15.11 38.85 37.06
C GLU A 360 14.31 37.67 37.64
N ALA A 361 14.74 36.45 37.34
CA ALA A 361 14.08 35.22 37.77
C ALA A 361 15.11 34.18 38.21
N GLY A 362 14.83 33.45 39.30
CA GLY A 362 15.72 32.40 39.79
C GLY A 362 15.89 31.23 38.81
N SER A 363 14.80 30.84 38.13
CA SER A 363 14.81 29.86 37.04
C SER A 363 13.64 30.12 36.08
N VAL A 364 13.87 29.91 34.78
CA VAL A 364 12.81 29.93 33.76
C VAL A 364 12.63 28.51 33.24
N THR A 365 11.42 27.97 33.31
CA THR A 365 11.07 26.65 32.75
C THR A 365 10.13 26.87 31.57
N THR A 366 10.54 26.44 30.38
CA THR A 366 9.73 26.53 29.14
C THR A 366 9.83 25.22 28.36
N THR A 367 8.77 24.87 27.64
CA THR A 367 8.76 23.71 26.72
C THR A 367 9.60 23.98 25.48
N ILE A 368 9.63 25.23 24.99
CA ILE A 368 10.37 25.65 23.80
C ILE A 368 11.04 26.99 24.09
N LEU A 369 12.33 27.08 23.82
CA LEU A 369 13.07 28.33 23.68
C LEU A 369 13.59 28.33 22.24
N ASP A 370 13.02 29.18 21.37
CA ASP A 370 13.38 29.18 19.94
C ASP A 370 14.86 29.55 19.73
N ALA A 371 15.41 29.11 18.59
CA ALA A 371 16.74 29.51 18.17
C ALA A 371 16.82 31.05 18.07
N GLU A 372 17.89 31.64 18.61
CA GLU A 372 18.12 33.09 18.67
C GLU A 372 17.19 33.89 19.61
N ALA A 373 16.32 33.24 20.39
CA ALA A 373 15.47 33.90 21.39
C ALA A 373 16.28 34.55 22.54
N VAL A 374 17.52 34.14 22.73
CA VAL A 374 18.50 34.76 23.64
C VAL A 374 19.71 35.19 22.81
N THR A 375 19.93 36.51 22.69
CA THR A 375 21.10 37.04 21.98
C THR A 375 22.38 36.84 22.80
N ALA A 376 23.44 36.35 22.16
CA ALA A 376 24.69 35.95 22.82
C ALA A 376 25.36 37.10 23.61
N GLU A 377 25.12 38.35 23.21
CA GLU A 377 25.66 39.55 23.86
C GLU A 377 25.14 39.75 25.31
N LYS A 378 24.02 39.11 25.67
CA LYS A 378 23.42 39.20 27.02
C LYS A 378 23.51 37.91 27.84
N LEU A 379 24.09 36.84 27.27
CA LEU A 379 24.33 35.58 27.98
C LEU A 379 25.75 35.57 28.55
N LYS A 380 25.89 35.64 29.88
CA LYS A 380 27.19 35.50 30.54
C LYS A 380 27.62 34.04 30.51
N VAL A 381 28.42 33.67 29.50
CA VAL A 381 29.01 32.33 29.38
C VAL A 381 30.31 32.29 30.18
N ASP A 382 30.21 31.89 31.45
CA ASP A 382 31.38 31.63 32.28
C ASP A 382 31.74 30.14 32.29
N ASP A 383 32.95 29.85 32.80
CA ASP A 383 33.51 28.50 32.89
C ASP A 383 32.62 27.53 33.69
N ALA A 384 31.79 28.06 34.60
CA ALA A 384 30.85 27.30 35.40
C ALA A 384 29.58 26.91 34.61
N LEU A 385 29.06 27.81 33.78
CA LEU A 385 27.96 27.53 32.84
C LEU A 385 28.40 26.50 31.80
N ILE A 386 29.62 26.64 31.25
CA ILE A 386 30.21 25.65 30.34
C ILE A 386 30.31 24.29 31.03
N ARG A 387 30.87 24.23 32.25
CA ARG A 387 30.96 22.96 33.01
C ARG A 387 29.61 22.32 33.30
N LYS A 388 28.58 23.10 33.61
CA LYS A 388 27.21 22.58 33.83
C LYS A 388 26.56 22.07 32.55
N LEU A 389 26.84 22.70 31.40
CA LEU A 389 26.39 22.23 30.08
C LEU A 389 27.17 21.00 29.60
N THR A 390 28.43 20.84 30.03
CA THR A 390 29.29 19.70 29.67
C THR A 390 29.25 18.54 30.67
N ALA A 391 28.55 18.64 31.80
CA ALA A 391 28.54 17.62 32.86
C ALA A 391 27.63 16.40 32.58
N LYS A 392 27.10 16.25 31.36
CA LYS A 392 26.32 15.08 30.94
C LYS A 392 26.68 14.68 29.51
N ASP A 393 27.56 13.69 29.40
CA ASP A 393 28.21 13.25 28.15
C ASP A 393 27.24 13.02 26.96
N ALA A 394 26.04 12.50 27.24
CA ALA A 394 25.06 12.17 26.21
C ALA A 394 24.44 13.38 25.45
N PHE A 395 24.41 14.57 26.06
CA PHE A 395 23.84 15.77 25.42
C PHE A 395 24.88 16.51 24.56
N ILE A 396 26.16 16.44 24.96
CA ILE A 396 27.29 16.94 24.18
C ILE A 396 27.45 16.12 22.90
N ASP A 397 27.26 14.79 22.94
CA ASP A 397 27.30 13.97 21.72
C ASP A 397 26.28 14.40 20.67
N GLN A 398 25.05 14.78 21.06
CA GLN A 398 24.05 15.28 20.12
C GLN A 398 24.33 16.71 19.62
N LEU A 399 24.73 17.64 20.50
CA LEU A 399 25.01 19.03 20.14
C LEU A 399 26.26 19.16 19.26
N ILE A 400 27.28 18.36 19.56
CA ILE A 400 28.46 18.22 18.70
C ILE A 400 28.08 17.46 17.43
N SER A 401 27.24 16.41 17.45
CA SER A 401 26.88 15.61 16.25
C SER A 401 26.30 16.43 15.10
N LYS A 402 25.56 17.53 15.31
CA LYS A 402 25.06 18.34 14.19
C LYS A 402 26.13 19.24 13.57
N ARG A 403 27.09 19.75 14.36
CA ARG A 403 28.23 20.52 13.83
C ARG A 403 29.35 19.60 13.30
N ILE A 404 29.38 18.37 13.79
CA ILE A 404 30.24 17.28 13.35
C ILE A 404 29.64 16.49 12.18
N PHE A 405 28.34 16.52 11.89
CA PHE A 405 27.81 15.80 10.73
C PHE A 405 28.33 16.37 9.40
N SER A 406 28.54 17.68 9.28
CA SER A 406 29.17 18.24 8.05
C SER A 406 30.69 18.19 8.02
N ILE A 407 31.40 18.12 9.16
CA ILE A 407 32.89 18.13 9.20
C ILE A 407 33.49 16.73 9.48
N LYS A 408 32.70 15.80 10.02
CA LYS A 408 33.10 14.41 10.32
C LYS A 408 32.50 13.38 9.37
N VAL A 409 31.56 13.76 8.50
CA VAL A 409 31.36 13.02 7.25
C VAL A 409 32.57 13.18 6.32
N GLU A 410 33.31 14.29 6.35
CA GLU A 410 34.58 14.37 5.61
C GLU A 410 35.78 13.78 6.38
N SER A 411 35.79 13.75 7.73
CA SER A 411 36.97 13.30 8.50
C SER A 411 36.88 11.99 9.28
N VAL A 412 35.72 11.33 9.39
CA VAL A 412 35.63 9.89 9.80
C VAL A 412 35.40 8.96 8.61
N ILE A 413 35.27 9.51 7.40
CA ILE A 413 35.47 8.77 6.14
C ILE A 413 36.97 8.66 5.79
N SER A 414 37.87 9.08 6.67
CA SER A 414 39.31 8.90 6.50
C SER A 414 39.94 8.26 7.74
N SER A 415 40.21 6.95 7.63
CA SER A 415 41.22 6.15 8.35
C SER A 415 40.86 5.11 9.43
N SER A 416 39.58 4.73 9.67
CA SER A 416 39.34 3.47 10.42
C SER A 416 38.12 2.68 9.95
N THR A 417 38.42 1.52 9.40
CA THR A 417 37.55 0.44 8.92
C THR A 417 36.71 -0.19 10.04
N PHE A 418 35.64 0.48 10.47
CA PHE A 418 34.76 0.00 11.55
C PHE A 418 34.17 -1.41 11.32
N LEU A 419 34.04 -1.84 10.06
CA LEU A 419 33.57 -3.19 9.70
C LEU A 419 34.66 -4.27 9.71
N GLU A 420 35.96 -3.93 9.75
CA GLU A 420 37.03 -4.92 9.67
C GLU A 420 37.23 -5.73 10.95
N ALA A 421 36.88 -5.18 12.11
CA ALA A 421 36.99 -5.84 13.40
C ALA A 421 35.70 -6.58 13.84
N TYR A 422 34.60 -6.44 13.10
CA TYR A 422 33.31 -7.00 13.47
C TYR A 422 33.15 -8.45 12.97
N GLN A 423 33.11 -9.41 13.90
CA GLN A 423 32.65 -10.78 13.66
C GLN A 423 31.27 -10.94 14.30
N GLY A 424 30.28 -11.44 13.55
CA GLY A 424 28.91 -11.55 14.06
C GLY A 424 27.84 -11.44 12.97
N ARG A 425 26.57 -11.26 13.38
CA ARG A 425 25.44 -11.15 12.44
C ARG A 425 25.11 -9.70 12.11
N ILE A 426 24.89 -9.40 10.83
CA ILE A 426 24.36 -8.11 10.32
C ILE A 426 23.26 -8.42 9.30
N GLY A 427 22.03 -7.94 9.56
CA GLY A 427 20.94 -8.03 8.59
C GLY A 427 20.57 -9.45 8.12
N GLY A 428 20.82 -10.49 8.93
CA GLY A 428 20.59 -11.90 8.59
C GLY A 428 21.79 -12.63 7.97
N PHE A 429 22.88 -11.91 7.68
CA PHE A 429 24.16 -12.48 7.22
C PHE A 429 25.14 -12.61 8.39
N THR A 430 26.07 -13.56 8.28
CA THR A 430 27.14 -13.81 9.26
C THR A 430 28.47 -13.34 8.67
N LEU A 431 29.21 -12.51 9.43
CA LEU A 431 30.58 -12.12 9.15
C LEU A 431 31.52 -12.96 10.02
N GLY A 432 32.54 -13.54 9.40
CA GLY A 432 33.52 -14.36 10.09
C GLY A 432 34.87 -14.40 9.40
N GLN A 433 35.76 -15.23 9.92
CA GLN A 433 37.11 -15.44 9.41
C GLN A 433 37.29 -16.92 9.04
N PHE A 434 38.10 -17.21 8.01
CA PHE A 434 38.43 -18.60 7.68
C PHE A 434 39.28 -19.20 8.80
N ASP A 435 38.96 -20.43 9.22
CA ASP A 435 39.70 -21.16 10.27
C ASP A 435 41.20 -21.32 9.93
N GLN A 436 41.52 -21.38 8.63
CA GLN A 436 42.89 -21.50 8.12
C GLN A 436 43.23 -20.33 7.17
N GLY A 437 43.44 -19.14 7.73
CA GLY A 437 43.98 -17.98 7.03
C GLY A 437 43.55 -16.62 7.58
N GLY A 438 44.17 -15.54 7.09
CA GLY A 438 43.79 -14.16 7.42
C GLY A 438 42.56 -13.63 6.68
N GLY A 439 41.89 -14.47 5.87
CA GLY A 439 40.74 -14.06 5.06
C GLY A 439 39.45 -13.97 5.86
N ARG A 440 38.62 -13.01 5.52
CA ARG A 440 37.27 -12.79 6.09
C ARG A 440 36.21 -13.23 5.09
N TRP A 441 35.02 -13.54 5.58
CA TRP A 441 33.89 -13.89 4.74
C TRP A 441 32.59 -13.28 5.25
N ILE A 442 31.64 -13.13 4.33
CA ILE A 442 30.22 -12.92 4.63
C ILE A 442 29.43 -14.11 4.10
N SER A 443 28.55 -14.65 4.91
CA SER A 443 27.74 -15.84 4.58
C SER A 443 26.30 -15.68 5.02
N GLY A 444 25.45 -16.63 4.64
CA GLY A 444 24.15 -16.82 5.30
C GLY A 444 24.27 -17.24 6.77
N VAL A 445 23.15 -17.64 7.37
CA VAL A 445 23.07 -18.13 8.77
C VAL A 445 24.02 -19.31 9.03
N ASN A 446 24.18 -20.18 8.04
CA ASN A 446 25.19 -21.23 8.04
C ASN A 446 26.34 -20.81 7.11
N GLN A 447 27.55 -20.74 7.66
CA GLN A 447 28.77 -20.29 6.97
C GLN A 447 29.13 -21.10 5.72
N PHE A 448 28.70 -22.35 5.66
CA PHE A 448 28.96 -23.24 4.53
C PHE A 448 27.84 -23.22 3.47
N SER A 449 26.66 -22.68 3.76
CA SER A 449 25.54 -22.76 2.82
C SER A 449 25.69 -21.82 1.63
N VAL A 450 26.05 -20.55 1.86
CA VAL A 450 26.27 -19.57 0.80
C VAL A 450 27.09 -18.42 1.36
N GLY A 451 28.00 -17.88 0.56
CA GLY A 451 28.76 -16.71 0.96
C GLY A 451 29.84 -16.29 -0.03
N MET A 452 30.58 -15.27 0.37
CA MET A 452 31.73 -14.75 -0.37
C MET A 452 32.89 -14.43 0.56
N GLY A 453 34.10 -14.64 0.07
CA GLY A 453 35.35 -14.31 0.75
C GLY A 453 35.83 -12.92 0.37
N ASN A 454 36.57 -12.27 1.25
CA ASN A 454 37.20 -10.98 0.99
C ASN A 454 38.46 -11.07 0.11
N GLY A 455 38.76 -12.25 -0.44
CA GLY A 455 39.91 -12.50 -1.31
C GLY A 455 41.29 -12.51 -0.63
N ALA A 456 41.38 -12.32 0.69
CA ALA A 456 42.65 -12.26 1.39
C ALA A 456 43.23 -13.67 1.69
N GLY A 457 44.56 -13.81 1.52
CA GLY A 457 45.31 -15.05 1.74
C GLY A 457 46.25 -15.38 0.57
N TYR A 458 47.18 -16.32 0.76
CA TYR A 458 48.07 -16.81 -0.31
C TYR A 458 47.39 -17.92 -1.12
N GLY A 459 47.62 -17.94 -2.44
CA GLY A 459 47.11 -18.94 -3.37
C GLY A 459 45.70 -18.69 -3.92
N VAL A 460 45.18 -19.66 -4.68
CA VAL A 460 43.81 -19.63 -5.23
C VAL A 460 42.82 -19.98 -4.12
N ARG A 461 41.94 -19.04 -3.77
CA ARG A 461 40.95 -19.13 -2.67
C ARG A 461 39.54 -19.14 -3.24
N THR A 462 38.54 -19.50 -2.45
CA THR A 462 37.13 -19.37 -2.86
C THR A 462 36.67 -17.92 -2.74
N ALA A 463 36.29 -17.32 -3.87
CA ALA A 463 35.75 -15.96 -3.93
C ALA A 463 34.26 -15.95 -3.58
N PHE A 464 33.48 -16.88 -4.15
CA PHE A 464 32.09 -17.12 -3.77
C PHE A 464 31.77 -18.61 -3.73
N TRP A 465 30.79 -18.98 -2.91
CA TRP A 465 30.26 -20.35 -2.85
C TRP A 465 28.76 -20.38 -2.62
N ALA A 466 28.15 -21.44 -3.12
CA ALA A 466 26.82 -21.90 -2.77
C ALA A 466 26.87 -23.41 -2.52
N ASN A 467 26.11 -23.83 -1.53
CA ASN A 467 25.97 -25.20 -1.05
C ASN A 467 27.31 -25.92 -0.83
N TRP A 468 28.26 -25.25 -0.16
CA TRP A 468 29.63 -25.74 0.02
C TRP A 468 29.68 -27.05 0.80
N GLY A 469 28.78 -27.23 1.78
CA GLY A 469 28.65 -28.44 2.59
C GLY A 469 28.70 -28.11 4.07
N ASN A 470 29.65 -28.69 4.79
CA ASN A 470 29.77 -28.59 6.25
C ASN A 470 31.22 -28.38 6.75
N ASN A 471 32.18 -28.15 5.86
CA ASN A 471 33.61 -28.01 6.16
C ASN A 471 34.31 -27.13 5.12
N TRP A 472 35.25 -26.28 5.52
CA TRP A 472 36.07 -25.46 4.62
C TRP A 472 37.10 -26.23 3.79
N ASN A 473 37.54 -27.41 4.22
CA ASN A 473 38.66 -28.13 3.59
C ASN A 473 38.34 -28.65 2.18
N TYR A 474 37.08 -28.99 1.92
CA TYR A 474 36.65 -29.51 0.62
C TYR A 474 35.20 -29.12 0.36
N ALA A 475 34.92 -28.81 -0.90
CA ALA A 475 33.58 -28.52 -1.37
C ALA A 475 32.82 -29.82 -1.66
N GLY A 476 31.59 -29.91 -1.15
CA GLY A 476 30.72 -31.08 -1.29
C GLY A 476 30.25 -31.35 -2.72
N PRO A 477 29.58 -32.50 -2.97
CA PRO A 477 29.16 -32.91 -4.30
C PRO A 477 28.13 -31.98 -4.95
N LYS A 478 27.42 -31.18 -4.15
CA LYS A 478 26.43 -30.20 -4.63
C LYS A 478 26.95 -28.77 -4.66
N ALA A 479 28.25 -28.58 -4.40
CA ALA A 479 28.83 -27.26 -4.29
C ALA A 479 28.99 -26.59 -5.66
N TRP A 480 28.75 -25.30 -5.64
CA TRP A 480 29.00 -24.39 -6.75
C TRP A 480 29.85 -23.24 -6.24
N ASN A 481 31.02 -22.99 -6.86
CA ASN A 481 31.94 -21.98 -6.37
C ASN A 481 32.76 -21.34 -7.49
N VAL A 482 33.20 -20.10 -7.27
CA VAL A 482 34.28 -19.49 -8.05
C VAL A 482 35.43 -19.17 -7.15
N ASN A 483 36.62 -19.38 -7.69
CA ASN A 483 37.86 -19.07 -7.02
C ASN A 483 38.39 -17.68 -7.38
N THR A 484 39.36 -17.19 -6.64
CA THR A 484 40.00 -15.88 -6.85
C THR A 484 40.78 -15.78 -8.16
N ASP A 485 41.06 -16.90 -8.84
CA ASP A 485 41.60 -16.94 -10.21
C ASP A 485 40.49 -16.87 -11.30
N GLY A 486 39.24 -16.64 -10.91
CA GLY A 486 38.09 -16.50 -11.79
C GLY A 486 37.50 -17.82 -12.30
N LYS A 487 38.08 -18.97 -11.94
CA LYS A 487 37.55 -20.26 -12.37
C LYS A 487 36.29 -20.63 -11.61
N MET A 488 35.25 -21.00 -12.35
CA MET A 488 33.99 -21.52 -11.84
C MET A 488 34.01 -23.04 -11.81
N TYR A 489 33.58 -23.61 -10.69
CA TYR A 489 33.45 -25.04 -10.46
C TYR A 489 32.01 -25.35 -10.04
N CYS A 490 31.33 -26.16 -10.85
CA CYS A 490 30.08 -26.81 -10.46
C CYS A 490 30.33 -28.30 -10.27
N ARG A 491 30.00 -28.85 -9.09
CA ARG A 491 30.11 -30.28 -8.81
C ARG A 491 28.82 -31.06 -9.05
N ASN A 492 27.75 -30.36 -9.41
CA ASN A 492 26.45 -30.91 -9.75
C ASN A 492 26.03 -30.41 -11.16
N GLU A 493 24.74 -30.20 -11.38
CA GLU A 493 24.17 -29.77 -12.65
C GLU A 493 24.23 -28.25 -12.86
N VAL A 494 24.47 -27.82 -14.10
CA VAL A 494 24.24 -26.45 -14.58
C VAL A 494 23.28 -26.49 -15.76
N GLY A 495 22.11 -25.86 -15.61
CA GLY A 495 21.12 -25.70 -16.68
C GLY A 495 21.13 -24.28 -17.24
N PHE A 496 21.18 -24.15 -18.57
CA PHE A 496 21.08 -22.87 -19.29
C PHE A 496 19.79 -22.85 -20.10
N TYR A 497 18.93 -21.84 -19.92
CA TYR A 497 17.58 -21.80 -20.51
C TYR A 497 17.45 -21.00 -21.82
N ASP A 498 18.46 -20.22 -22.20
CA ASP A 498 18.42 -19.39 -23.41
C ASP A 498 19.66 -19.66 -24.28
N GLN A 499 20.69 -18.80 -24.20
CA GLN A 499 21.91 -18.92 -25.00
C GLN A 499 23.15 -19.14 -24.12
N VAL A 500 24.05 -20.02 -24.57
CA VAL A 500 25.44 -20.12 -24.10
C VAL A 500 26.34 -19.72 -25.27
N ASP A 501 27.06 -18.61 -25.13
CA ASP A 501 27.98 -18.09 -26.15
C ASP A 501 29.44 -18.23 -25.69
N PHE A 502 30.28 -18.75 -26.57
CA PHE A 502 31.72 -18.97 -26.35
C PHE A 502 32.50 -18.08 -27.33
N SER A 503 32.77 -16.82 -26.96
CA SER A 503 33.37 -15.81 -27.87
C SER A 503 34.92 -15.76 -27.86
N ASN A 504 35.50 -15.12 -28.88
CA ASN A 504 36.94 -14.89 -29.16
C ASN A 504 37.87 -16.11 -29.18
N SER A 505 38.28 -16.61 -28.01
CA SER A 505 39.31 -17.65 -27.82
C SER A 505 38.88 -18.68 -26.76
N SER A 506 37.59 -19.01 -26.76
CA SER A 506 36.99 -19.97 -25.83
C SER A 506 37.26 -21.42 -26.25
N ARG A 507 37.51 -22.30 -25.27
CA ARG A 507 37.63 -23.75 -25.47
C ARG A 507 36.66 -24.48 -24.54
N ALA A 508 35.78 -25.30 -25.11
CA ALA A 508 34.95 -26.22 -24.35
C ALA A 508 35.57 -27.62 -24.41
N ASN A 509 36.14 -28.08 -23.29
CA ASN A 509 36.72 -29.43 -23.18
C ASN A 509 35.68 -30.38 -22.58
N PHE A 510 35.27 -31.40 -23.35
CA PHE A 510 34.41 -32.49 -22.88
C PHE A 510 35.26 -33.75 -22.70
N TYR A 511 35.49 -34.15 -21.45
CA TYR A 511 36.32 -35.32 -21.13
C TYR A 511 35.53 -36.65 -21.11
N GLY A 512 34.20 -36.59 -21.22
CA GLY A 512 33.30 -37.73 -21.29
C GLY A 512 32.46 -37.74 -22.56
N ASN A 513 31.42 -38.58 -22.58
CA ASN A 513 30.50 -38.63 -23.72
C ASN A 513 29.62 -37.38 -23.77
N THR A 514 29.53 -36.75 -24.94
CA THR A 514 28.58 -35.66 -25.22
C THR A 514 27.38 -36.22 -25.97
N THR A 515 26.18 -36.01 -25.44
CA THR A 515 24.92 -36.47 -26.05
C THR A 515 24.03 -35.28 -26.40
N PHE A 516 23.57 -35.23 -27.65
CA PHE A 516 22.56 -34.27 -28.10
C PHE A 516 21.24 -35.00 -28.28
N SER A 517 20.19 -34.61 -27.53
CA SER A 517 18.86 -35.24 -27.61
C SER A 517 18.06 -34.83 -28.85
N ARG A 518 18.52 -33.79 -29.56
CA ARG A 518 18.02 -33.32 -30.85
C ARG A 518 19.20 -33.14 -31.81
N SER A 519 18.92 -33.03 -33.11
CA SER A 519 19.95 -32.85 -34.14
C SER A 519 20.72 -31.53 -33.93
N PRO A 520 22.03 -31.57 -33.68
CA PRO A 520 22.84 -30.36 -33.61
C PRO A 520 22.97 -29.72 -35.01
N VAL A 521 22.89 -28.39 -35.10
CA VAL A 521 23.05 -27.63 -36.35
C VAL A 521 24.29 -26.75 -36.24
N PHE A 522 25.24 -26.92 -37.17
CA PHE A 522 26.48 -26.14 -37.24
C PHE A 522 26.48 -25.26 -38.48
N SER A 523 26.19 -23.96 -38.31
CA SER A 523 26.02 -23.03 -39.46
C SER A 523 27.31 -22.75 -40.24
N ASN A 524 28.48 -22.89 -39.61
CA ASN A 524 29.79 -22.63 -40.22
C ASN A 524 30.65 -23.91 -40.37
N GLY A 525 30.04 -25.09 -40.26
CA GLY A 525 30.73 -26.38 -40.36
C GLY A 525 31.39 -26.84 -39.06
N ILE A 526 32.11 -27.97 -39.13
CA ILE A 526 32.83 -28.62 -38.03
C ILE A 526 34.28 -28.83 -38.47
N GLU A 527 35.25 -28.35 -37.70
CA GLU A 527 36.67 -28.63 -37.90
C GLU A 527 37.15 -29.70 -36.91
N LEU A 528 37.65 -30.82 -37.43
CA LEU A 528 38.03 -31.99 -36.61
C LEU A 528 39.55 -32.17 -36.49
N GLY A 529 40.33 -31.29 -37.13
CA GLY A 529 41.79 -31.46 -37.23
C GLY A 529 42.15 -32.79 -37.91
N SER A 530 42.99 -33.59 -37.24
CA SER A 530 43.44 -34.91 -37.73
C SER A 530 42.53 -36.07 -37.32
N LYS A 531 41.29 -35.78 -36.92
CA LYS A 531 40.32 -36.78 -36.41
C LYS A 531 39.12 -36.88 -37.35
N ASP A 532 38.50 -38.04 -37.39
CA ASP A 532 37.31 -38.29 -38.22
C ASP A 532 36.02 -38.28 -37.40
N VAL A 533 34.91 -37.95 -38.06
CA VAL A 533 33.57 -38.28 -37.53
C VAL A 533 33.33 -39.75 -37.81
N LEU A 534 33.14 -40.51 -36.75
CA LEU A 534 32.79 -41.92 -36.83
C LEU A 534 31.31 -42.09 -36.52
N GLY A 535 30.57 -42.70 -37.43
CA GLY A 535 29.20 -43.10 -37.18
C GLY A 535 29.15 -44.42 -36.41
N ASP A 536 28.18 -44.55 -35.50
CA ASP A 536 27.82 -45.85 -34.95
C ASP A 536 26.94 -46.61 -35.95
N GLY A 537 27.34 -47.85 -36.25
CA GLY A 537 26.67 -48.71 -37.22
C GLY A 537 27.59 -49.83 -37.70
N TRP A 538 27.01 -50.91 -38.20
CA TRP A 538 27.76 -52.07 -38.71
C TRP A 538 28.48 -51.74 -40.03
N ASN A 539 29.76 -52.10 -40.14
CA ASN A 539 30.59 -52.01 -41.34
C ASN A 539 31.08 -53.42 -41.74
N PRO A 540 30.96 -53.83 -43.03
CA PRO A 540 31.44 -55.13 -43.52
C PRO A 540 32.94 -55.43 -43.28
N LYS A 541 33.78 -54.40 -43.11
CA LYS A 541 35.23 -54.55 -42.78
C LYS A 541 35.52 -54.64 -41.27
N GLY A 542 34.50 -54.55 -40.41
CA GLY A 542 34.65 -54.41 -38.96
C GLY A 542 35.09 -53.00 -38.54
N GLY A 543 34.58 -52.51 -37.41
CA GLY A 543 34.86 -51.16 -36.89
C GLY A 543 33.76 -50.14 -37.17
N ARG A 544 34.02 -48.86 -36.85
CA ARG A 544 33.06 -47.76 -37.01
C ARG A 544 32.97 -47.29 -38.47
N ASN A 545 31.84 -46.73 -38.85
CA ASN A 545 31.64 -46.18 -40.19
C ASN A 545 32.37 -44.84 -40.34
N ALA A 546 33.15 -44.68 -41.41
CA ALA A 546 33.64 -43.37 -41.83
C ALA A 546 32.49 -42.60 -42.49
N VAL A 547 32.21 -41.39 -42.02
CA VAL A 547 31.14 -40.55 -42.57
C VAL A 547 31.66 -39.79 -43.79
N VAL A 548 31.09 -40.07 -44.98
CA VAL A 548 31.35 -39.29 -46.20
C VAL A 548 30.33 -38.15 -46.29
N TRP A 549 30.82 -36.91 -46.44
CA TRP A 549 29.96 -35.74 -46.55
C TRP A 549 29.49 -35.52 -47.99
N TRP A 550 28.23 -35.09 -48.19
CA TRP A 550 27.65 -34.92 -49.53
C TRP A 550 28.44 -33.95 -50.42
N ASN A 551 29.04 -32.92 -49.82
CA ASN A 551 29.91 -31.98 -50.53
C ASN A 551 31.19 -32.66 -51.05
N GLN A 552 31.70 -33.74 -50.45
CA GLN A 552 32.87 -34.47 -50.93
C GLN A 552 32.59 -35.31 -52.18
N VAL A 553 31.32 -35.72 -52.36
CA VAL A 553 30.83 -36.42 -53.56
C VAL A 553 30.51 -35.42 -54.68
N GLY A 554 29.79 -34.34 -54.36
CA GLY A 554 29.33 -33.34 -55.34
C GLY A 554 30.40 -32.35 -55.82
N SER A 555 31.43 -32.06 -55.02
CA SER A 555 32.51 -31.12 -55.39
C SER A 555 33.65 -31.74 -56.19
N GLY A 556 33.58 -33.04 -56.49
CA GLY A 556 34.59 -33.71 -57.31
C GLY A 556 35.92 -33.99 -56.60
N SER A 557 36.00 -33.89 -55.27
CA SER A 557 37.19 -34.33 -54.52
C SER A 557 37.47 -35.84 -54.65
N VAL A 558 36.43 -36.67 -54.83
CA VAL A 558 36.61 -38.09 -55.21
C VAL A 558 36.89 -38.24 -56.73
N LYS A 559 36.49 -37.26 -57.54
CA LYS A 559 36.75 -37.21 -59.00
C LYS A 559 38.21 -36.84 -59.33
N TYR A 560 38.85 -36.03 -58.48
CA TYR A 560 40.21 -35.52 -58.67
C TYR A 560 41.31 -36.59 -58.57
N TRP A 561 41.04 -37.71 -57.90
CA TRP A 561 41.96 -38.85 -57.83
C TRP A 561 41.84 -39.81 -59.03
N MET A 562 40.95 -39.49 -59.99
CA MET A 562 40.70 -40.32 -61.18
C MET A 562 41.14 -39.65 -62.51
N GLU A 563 41.62 -38.39 -62.52
CA GLU A 563 41.91 -37.65 -63.76
C GLU A 563 43.43 -37.42 -63.99
N GLN A 564 43.99 -38.01 -65.05
CA GLN A 564 45.37 -37.78 -65.50
C GLN A 564 45.49 -36.49 -66.36
N LYS A 565 45.94 -35.38 -65.77
CA LYS A 565 46.08 -34.07 -66.45
C LYS A 565 47.11 -34.10 -67.59
N SER A 566 46.74 -33.65 -68.79
CA SER A 566 47.55 -33.79 -70.03
C SER A 566 47.70 -32.47 -70.84
N ASP A 567 47.58 -31.30 -70.18
CA ASP A 567 47.68 -29.96 -70.81
C ASP A 567 49.11 -29.65 -71.29
N ARG A 568 49.26 -28.98 -72.45
CA ARG A 568 50.57 -28.60 -73.03
C ARG A 568 51.43 -27.78 -72.05
N ARG A 569 50.83 -26.95 -71.20
CA ARG A 569 51.55 -26.13 -70.21
C ARG A 569 52.22 -26.94 -69.11
N LEU A 570 51.77 -28.18 -68.92
CA LEU A 570 52.34 -29.12 -67.94
C LEU A 570 53.45 -30.00 -68.56
N LYS A 571 53.85 -29.74 -69.81
CA LYS A 571 54.80 -30.57 -70.57
C LYS A 571 55.88 -29.70 -71.22
N GLU A 572 57.12 -30.15 -71.12
CA GLU A 572 58.29 -29.56 -71.78
C GLU A 572 58.97 -30.62 -72.67
N ASN A 573 59.88 -30.20 -73.56
CA ASN A 573 60.58 -31.09 -74.51
C ASN A 573 59.65 -31.94 -75.38
N ILE A 574 58.61 -31.31 -75.94
CA ILE A 574 57.62 -31.98 -76.79
C ILE A 574 58.22 -32.18 -78.19
N THR A 575 58.71 -33.39 -78.46
CA THR A 575 59.20 -33.84 -79.77
C THR A 575 58.49 -35.13 -80.19
N ASP A 576 58.59 -35.49 -81.46
CA ASP A 576 58.14 -36.80 -81.91
C ASP A 576 58.86 -37.92 -81.14
N THR A 577 58.11 -38.94 -80.76
CA THR A 577 58.66 -40.08 -80.02
C THR A 577 59.44 -41.00 -80.96
N ALA A 578 60.66 -41.37 -80.55
CA ALA A 578 61.47 -42.39 -81.24
C ALA A 578 61.01 -43.82 -80.91
N VAL A 579 60.05 -43.99 -80.00
CA VAL A 579 59.51 -45.30 -79.62
C VAL A 579 58.82 -45.94 -80.82
N LYS A 580 59.34 -47.10 -81.24
CA LYS A 580 58.67 -48.01 -82.19
C LYS A 580 57.59 -48.78 -81.45
N ALA A 581 56.38 -48.21 -81.41
CA ALA A 581 55.30 -48.72 -80.58
C ALA A 581 54.74 -50.03 -81.15
N LEU A 582 54.66 -50.17 -82.47
CA LEU A 582 54.21 -51.39 -83.13
C LEU A 582 55.09 -52.59 -82.77
N ASP A 583 56.42 -52.41 -82.77
CA ASP A 583 57.36 -53.48 -82.42
C ASP A 583 57.22 -53.89 -80.94
N LYS A 584 56.92 -52.95 -80.05
CA LYS A 584 56.65 -53.24 -78.63
C LYS A 584 55.33 -53.98 -78.45
N ILE A 585 54.25 -53.55 -79.10
CA ILE A 585 52.94 -54.20 -79.02
C ILE A 585 53.01 -55.63 -79.58
N ASN A 586 53.68 -55.84 -80.72
CA ASN A 586 53.84 -57.16 -81.33
C ASN A 586 54.64 -58.16 -80.47
N ARG A 587 55.46 -57.66 -79.54
CA ARG A 587 56.21 -58.50 -78.60
C ARG A 587 55.41 -58.87 -77.35
N LEU A 588 54.30 -58.17 -77.07
CA LEU A 588 53.42 -58.50 -75.95
C LEU A 588 52.63 -59.77 -76.27
N ARG A 589 52.71 -60.75 -75.38
CA ARG A 589 51.98 -62.01 -75.50
C ARG A 589 50.64 -61.89 -74.77
N MET A 590 49.55 -61.89 -75.54
CA MET A 590 48.20 -61.97 -74.98
C MET A 590 47.89 -63.40 -74.57
N VAL A 591 47.33 -63.59 -73.38
CA VAL A 591 46.98 -64.89 -72.81
C VAL A 591 45.58 -64.88 -72.21
N ALA A 592 44.90 -66.02 -72.23
CA ALA A 592 43.71 -66.27 -71.40
C ALA A 592 44.14 -66.98 -70.12
N PHE A 593 43.48 -66.70 -69.00
CA PHE A 593 43.80 -67.34 -67.72
C PHE A 593 42.63 -67.35 -66.76
N ASP A 594 42.68 -68.24 -65.77
CA ASP A 594 41.76 -68.28 -64.64
C ASP A 594 42.46 -67.83 -63.36
N PHE A 595 41.81 -67.00 -62.55
CA PHE A 595 42.32 -66.64 -61.23
C PHE A 595 42.28 -67.84 -60.28
N ILE A 596 43.37 -68.07 -59.54
CA ILE A 596 43.51 -69.27 -58.68
C ILE A 596 42.46 -69.28 -57.56
N GLU A 597 42.18 -68.14 -56.92
CA GLU A 597 41.32 -68.03 -55.74
C GLU A 597 39.82 -68.19 -56.06
N ASN A 598 39.29 -67.39 -56.97
CA ASN A 598 37.85 -67.35 -57.26
C ASN A 598 37.45 -68.07 -58.56
N LYS A 599 38.42 -68.66 -59.28
CA LYS A 599 38.22 -69.34 -60.58
C LYS A 599 37.55 -68.46 -61.64
N LYS A 600 37.65 -67.13 -61.51
CA LYS A 600 37.14 -66.21 -62.53
C LYS A 600 38.02 -66.33 -63.78
N HIS A 601 37.36 -66.60 -64.91
CA HIS A 601 38.00 -66.65 -66.22
C HIS A 601 38.20 -65.25 -66.80
N GLU A 602 39.39 -64.99 -67.34
CA GLU A 602 39.71 -63.81 -68.14
C GLU A 602 40.17 -64.27 -69.52
N GLU A 603 39.39 -63.94 -70.55
CA GLU A 603 39.58 -64.45 -71.91
C GLU A 603 40.78 -63.82 -72.62
N ILE A 604 41.14 -62.59 -72.23
CA ILE A 604 42.26 -61.87 -72.83
C ILE A 604 42.92 -60.95 -71.80
N GLY A 605 44.21 -61.17 -71.58
CA GLY A 605 45.00 -60.34 -70.68
C GLY A 605 46.50 -60.53 -70.88
N LEU A 606 47.27 -59.92 -69.99
CA LEU A 606 48.73 -59.96 -69.97
C LEU A 606 49.23 -60.54 -68.65
N ILE A 607 50.37 -61.21 -68.69
CA ILE A 607 51.13 -61.55 -67.48
C ILE A 607 52.05 -60.37 -67.14
N ALA A 608 51.93 -59.85 -65.93
CA ALA A 608 52.59 -58.61 -65.52
C ALA A 608 54.12 -58.71 -65.67
N GLN A 609 54.71 -59.82 -65.26
CA GLN A 609 56.16 -60.07 -65.33
C GLN A 609 56.66 -60.09 -66.78
N GLU A 610 55.91 -60.68 -67.71
CA GLU A 610 56.28 -60.71 -69.14
C GLU A 610 56.17 -59.30 -69.74
N ALA A 611 55.07 -58.61 -69.45
CA ALA A 611 54.77 -57.28 -69.97
C ALA A 611 55.75 -56.20 -69.46
N GLU A 612 56.23 -56.31 -68.21
CA GLU A 612 57.21 -55.41 -67.61
C GLU A 612 58.51 -55.36 -68.42
N THR A 613 58.97 -56.49 -68.99
CA THR A 613 60.22 -56.54 -69.78
C THR A 613 60.14 -55.78 -71.11
N ILE A 614 58.93 -55.51 -71.61
CA ILE A 614 58.70 -54.91 -72.93
C ILE A 614 58.26 -53.45 -72.79
N VAL A 615 57.33 -53.19 -71.87
CA VAL A 615 56.84 -51.84 -71.54
C VAL A 615 56.78 -51.68 -70.01
N PRO A 616 57.91 -51.41 -69.34
CA PRO A 616 57.96 -51.41 -67.87
C PRO A 616 56.93 -50.51 -67.18
N LYS A 617 56.60 -49.38 -67.81
CA LYS A 617 55.72 -48.36 -67.23
C LYS A 617 54.25 -48.78 -67.06
N ILE A 618 53.82 -49.89 -67.64
CA ILE A 618 52.43 -50.36 -67.48
C ILE A 618 52.28 -51.29 -66.29
N VAL A 619 53.38 -51.65 -65.61
CA VAL A 619 53.35 -52.50 -64.43
C VAL A 619 53.68 -51.67 -63.21
N SER A 620 52.85 -51.78 -62.19
CA SER A 620 53.05 -51.13 -60.91
C SER A 620 53.25 -52.16 -59.80
N ARG A 621 54.03 -51.73 -58.81
CA ARG A 621 54.33 -52.46 -57.57
C ARG A 621 53.79 -51.64 -56.41
N ASP A 622 53.30 -52.32 -55.38
CA ASP A 622 52.97 -51.66 -54.12
C ASP A 622 54.26 -51.09 -53.50
N PRO A 623 54.38 -49.76 -53.30
CA PRO A 623 55.57 -49.16 -52.73
C PRO A 623 55.84 -49.58 -51.27
N GLU A 624 54.81 -49.96 -50.52
CA GLU A 624 54.94 -50.38 -49.12
C GLU A 624 55.14 -51.90 -48.97
N ASN A 625 54.90 -52.65 -50.04
CA ASN A 625 55.17 -54.09 -50.11
C ASN A 625 55.81 -54.46 -51.47
N PRO A 626 57.12 -54.24 -51.64
CA PRO A 626 57.82 -54.45 -52.91
C PRO A 626 57.77 -55.90 -53.44
N ASP A 627 57.58 -56.86 -52.53
CA ASP A 627 57.45 -58.30 -52.82
C ASP A 627 55.98 -58.74 -53.05
N GLY A 628 55.04 -57.78 -53.04
CA GLY A 628 53.63 -58.01 -53.31
C GLY A 628 53.33 -58.34 -54.78
N TYR A 629 52.05 -58.59 -55.08
CA TYR A 629 51.62 -58.89 -56.44
C TYR A 629 51.80 -57.69 -57.38
N LEU A 630 52.13 -57.99 -58.64
CA LEU A 630 52.26 -56.97 -59.68
C LEU A 630 50.89 -56.62 -60.25
N HIS A 631 50.67 -55.33 -60.53
CA HIS A 631 49.46 -54.83 -61.15
C HIS A 631 49.76 -54.30 -62.55
N ILE A 632 48.85 -54.53 -63.49
CA ILE A 632 48.95 -53.98 -64.85
C ILE A 632 47.96 -52.83 -64.98
N ASP A 633 48.48 -51.66 -65.34
CA ASP A 633 47.69 -50.53 -65.81
C ASP A 633 47.47 -50.63 -67.32
N TYR A 634 46.36 -51.25 -67.71
CA TYR A 634 45.96 -51.35 -69.12
C TYR A 634 45.72 -49.98 -69.77
N THR A 635 45.40 -48.93 -69.00
CA THR A 635 45.18 -47.59 -69.57
C THR A 635 46.49 -46.97 -70.07
N ALA A 636 47.63 -47.32 -69.45
CA ALA A 636 48.94 -46.88 -69.88
C ALA A 636 49.39 -47.47 -71.24
N LEU A 637 48.72 -48.52 -71.74
CA LEU A 637 48.95 -49.06 -73.09
C LEU A 637 48.29 -48.22 -74.19
N VAL A 638 47.26 -47.42 -73.88
CA VAL A 638 46.48 -46.68 -74.89
C VAL A 638 47.36 -45.80 -75.78
N PRO A 639 48.34 -45.00 -75.27
CA PRO A 639 49.23 -44.22 -76.13
C PRO A 639 50.10 -45.09 -77.06
N TYR A 640 50.54 -46.26 -76.60
CA TYR A 640 51.32 -47.19 -77.42
C TYR A 640 50.47 -47.80 -78.54
N LEU A 641 49.22 -48.15 -78.25
CA LEU A 641 48.27 -48.65 -79.25
C LEU A 641 47.99 -47.59 -80.32
N ILE A 642 47.73 -46.34 -79.92
CA ILE A 642 47.52 -45.22 -80.86
C ILE A 642 48.74 -45.06 -81.79
N LYS A 643 49.95 -45.04 -81.24
CA LYS A 643 51.18 -44.89 -82.04
C LYS A 643 51.44 -46.10 -82.94
N ALA A 644 51.16 -47.32 -82.47
CA ALA A 644 51.31 -48.54 -83.27
C ALA A 644 50.38 -48.54 -84.49
N ILE A 645 49.13 -48.08 -84.32
CA ILE A 645 48.17 -47.92 -85.43
C ILE A 645 48.68 -46.89 -86.45
N GLN A 646 49.23 -45.76 -85.98
CA GLN A 646 49.84 -44.77 -86.86
C GLN A 646 51.02 -45.33 -87.66
N GLU A 647 51.89 -46.12 -87.02
CA GLU A 647 53.04 -46.79 -87.68
C GLU A 647 52.60 -47.86 -88.68
N LEU A 648 51.55 -48.63 -88.37
CA LEU A 648 50.91 -49.59 -89.28
C LEU A 648 50.37 -48.88 -90.53
N ASN A 649 49.60 -47.80 -90.34
CA ASN A 649 49.02 -47.05 -91.46
C ASN A 649 50.11 -46.49 -92.40
N GLN A 650 51.20 -45.93 -91.84
CA GLN A 650 52.35 -45.46 -92.63
C GLN A 650 53.03 -46.58 -93.42
N LYS A 651 53.11 -47.81 -92.88
CA LYS A 651 53.64 -48.97 -93.61
C LYS A 651 52.72 -49.38 -94.74
N ILE A 652 51.40 -49.37 -94.52
CA ILE A 652 50.39 -49.68 -95.54
C ILE A 652 50.47 -48.67 -96.68
N GLU A 653 50.44 -47.36 -96.39
CA GLU A 653 50.56 -46.30 -97.41
C GLU A 653 51.85 -46.43 -98.23
N LYS A 654 52.95 -46.85 -97.61
CA LYS A 654 54.22 -47.10 -98.29
C LYS A 654 54.17 -48.34 -99.19
N MET A 655 53.53 -49.42 -98.73
CA MET A 655 53.33 -50.64 -99.53
C MET A 655 52.43 -50.37 -100.74
N GLU A 656 51.32 -49.66 -100.56
CA GLU A 656 50.40 -49.30 -101.65
C GLU A 656 51.08 -48.49 -102.75
N LYS A 657 51.96 -47.54 -102.39
CA LYS A 657 52.79 -46.77 -103.34
C LYS A 657 53.89 -47.57 -104.04
N THR A 658 54.20 -48.79 -103.56
CA THR A 658 55.23 -49.66 -104.16
C THR A 658 54.59 -50.74 -105.05
N ILE A 659 53.29 -50.99 -104.90
CA ILE A 659 52.51 -51.99 -105.64
C ILE A 659 51.71 -51.35 -106.79
N ALA A 660 51.36 -50.06 -106.68
CA ALA A 660 50.90 -49.22 -107.80
C ALA A 660 52.08 -48.69 -108.61
#